data_AF-A0A1G1ADI6-F1
#
_entry.id   AF-A0A1G1ADI6-F1
#
_cell.length_a   1.000
_cell.length_b   1.000
_cell.length_c   1.000
_cell.angle_alpha   90.00
_cell.angle_beta   90.00
_cell.angle_gamma   90.00
#
_symmetry.space_group_name_H-M   'P 1'
#
loop_
_entity.id
_entity.type
_entity.pdbx_description
1 polymer ?
#
loop_
_entity_poly.entity_id
_entity_poly.type
_entity_poly.pdbx_seq_one_letter_code
_entity_poly.pdbx_strand_id
1 'polypeptide(L)'
;MKRFLHVVFSLAILALPSITTPGANNDDNTLSLKLFGSSQSSSELPVSRSKNQSYYFSQAYQAKIQLATPPQPKAFYKSIYPGIDLTCYGDEYQLEYIFSVAPGADYSLIRLLFENIQSVSLSHAGGLRILIPGGEILQNAPIVFMESNLGSRRLDGRYEMGYGGTVCINPGSHFERYSTKQNNTKFNLIPSGGQPGGPDYDFYLSKYESSNDQFLRFLNDAETNTRNPRGSSMFFDKLGNVWINPVMKHNRDELFEMAGSRLSYDADLPIGSRYAHWQTKDGKKPYVNHPVTGVSWFGAVKYCNWLTIESGRTAADCCYLEGTNTFDWAPVTATNWANGTFSDAERQAWLSVKGFRLPMLNCPADTITTNAFGEFYKAAAWGAITNRLFGFGRDSFSGNDANYISTLGITNQNTFPVGYFNGDKYLGSMRTRLNENFYGIFDLSGNAAEWMNDFGTNGLISTRTVCGGSWEDAPSPLTAGKSVSAASTSTFGGFRTTTTYLPVESLRIHILFSFFMDESTGLKKSEEEWPFIIPPLPELPAMAGETPSEYAARGTPDPSMDVIAPQSRTDNIMPDGVTYKPGALVQMPVSPVTEQAGAGQTIPNVVLPAMPPSGEGGKGPGPLSTNTLTISASTPDPTVLIQVSPADISGDTAGSTTFTRDYLYGTTVTLTAPTNSGSASFVQWLQNGIPYSVNPSITVSITADTTMTAVYQLSLHYDLTVTSVTPDPTVTINVSPADAGGNTGGNTTFIRSYLSGSIVTMTAPTNSGTANFQQWLRDGIFYTASRNATIAMVTNITMTAVYVAPPAQYTLEVRSINPSTGVTITVNPPDNMANSDGSTFFTRIYTVGSFATVSAPATAGGNVFQKWQRDGLDATTNLILTTFMNTNHSVTAVYIRMPGPIVPPPQSPGGV
;
A
#
# COMPACT_ATOMS: atom_id res chain seq x y z
N MET A 1 14.89 21.56 1.30
CA MET A 1 15.00 21.52 -0.18
C MET A 1 13.84 20.69 -0.72
N LYS A 2 12.79 21.31 -1.27
CA LYS A 2 11.77 20.57 -2.03
C LYS A 2 12.37 20.27 -3.39
N ARG A 3 12.58 18.99 -3.70
CA ARG A 3 13.23 18.55 -4.93
C ARG A 3 12.13 17.97 -5.83
N PHE A 4 11.93 18.61 -6.98
CA PHE A 4 10.84 18.38 -7.92
C PHE A 4 11.26 17.34 -8.97
N LEU A 5 10.33 16.53 -9.47
CA LEU A 5 10.50 15.92 -10.79
C LEU A 5 10.10 16.99 -11.81
N HIS A 6 11.08 17.55 -12.53
CA HIS A 6 10.78 18.34 -13.72
C HIS A 6 10.53 17.35 -14.85
N VAL A 7 9.27 17.20 -15.23
CA VAL A 7 8.99 16.66 -16.57
C VAL A 7 9.17 17.84 -17.53
N VAL A 8 10.42 18.10 -17.93
CA VAL A 8 10.71 19.06 -18.99
C VAL A 8 10.24 18.41 -20.29
N PHE A 9 9.00 18.68 -20.67
CA PHE A 9 8.66 18.60 -22.07
C PHE A 9 9.15 19.88 -22.71
N SER A 10 10.30 19.80 -23.38
CA SER A 10 10.54 20.71 -24.50
C SER A 10 9.49 20.39 -25.55
N LEU A 11 8.32 21.03 -25.46
CA LEU A 11 7.52 21.25 -26.66
C LEU A 11 8.37 22.22 -27.49
N ALA A 12 9.26 21.66 -28.32
CA ALA A 12 9.74 22.40 -29.47
C ALA A 12 8.50 22.62 -30.33
N ILE A 13 7.90 23.81 -30.20
CA ILE A 13 7.01 24.35 -31.23
C ILE A 13 7.88 24.40 -32.48
N LEU A 14 7.80 23.36 -33.31
CA LEU A 14 8.58 23.25 -34.54
C LEU A 14 8.11 24.37 -35.48
N ALA A 15 8.91 25.43 -35.50
CA ALA A 15 9.12 26.38 -36.59
C ALA A 15 7.87 26.93 -37.30
N LEU A 16 7.47 28.14 -36.92
CA LEU A 16 7.22 29.13 -37.96
C LEU A 16 8.56 29.49 -38.64
N PRO A 17 8.59 29.71 -39.97
CA PRO A 17 9.81 30.14 -40.65
C PRO A 17 10.29 31.45 -40.02
N SER A 18 11.55 31.41 -39.60
CA SER A 18 12.28 32.48 -38.94
C SER A 18 12.23 33.79 -39.72
N ILE A 19 11.64 34.83 -39.12
CA ILE A 19 12.24 36.17 -39.17
C ILE A 19 13.02 36.30 -37.87
N THR A 20 14.33 36.12 -37.98
CA THR A 20 15.29 36.23 -36.88
C THR A 20 15.41 37.67 -36.40
N THR A 21 15.28 37.87 -35.09
CA THR A 21 16.04 38.89 -34.37
C THR A 21 17.02 38.19 -33.43
N PRO A 22 18.34 38.41 -33.54
CA PRO A 22 19.32 37.79 -32.66
C PRO A 22 19.29 38.48 -31.30
N GLY A 23 18.84 37.78 -30.25
CA GLY A 23 18.95 38.27 -28.87
C GLY A 23 17.96 37.74 -27.83
N ALA A 24 16.90 37.00 -28.19
CA ALA A 24 15.97 36.43 -27.21
C ALA A 24 16.34 34.99 -26.85
N ASN A 25 16.52 34.69 -25.56
CA ASN A 25 16.68 33.32 -25.07
C ASN A 25 15.38 32.52 -25.33
N ASN A 26 15.52 31.30 -25.85
CA ASN A 26 14.41 30.43 -26.29
C ASN A 26 13.55 29.81 -25.16
N ASP A 27 13.64 30.28 -23.91
CA ASP A 27 12.97 29.65 -22.75
C ASP A 27 11.54 30.15 -22.49
N ASP A 28 11.14 31.32 -23.00
CA ASP A 28 9.87 32.00 -22.64
C ASP A 28 8.58 31.41 -23.27
N ASN A 29 8.70 30.42 -24.18
CA ASN A 29 7.56 29.83 -24.90
C ASN A 29 7.26 28.35 -24.54
N THR A 30 7.81 27.82 -23.45
CA THR A 30 7.58 26.43 -23.02
C THR A 30 6.62 26.34 -21.84
N LEU A 31 5.48 25.64 -21.98
CA LEU A 31 4.61 25.29 -20.85
C LEU A 31 5.24 24.13 -20.06
N SER A 32 5.48 24.30 -18.77
CA SER A 32 5.99 23.25 -17.88
C SER A 32 4.89 22.77 -16.93
N LEU A 33 4.66 21.46 -16.86
CA LEU A 33 3.77 20.84 -15.89
C LEU A 33 4.60 20.12 -14.83
N LYS A 34 4.43 20.53 -13.57
CA LYS A 34 4.98 19.88 -12.39
C LYS A 34 3.92 19.10 -11.63
N LEU A 35 4.27 17.88 -11.22
CA LEU A 35 3.48 17.07 -10.31
C LEU A 35 3.95 17.33 -8.88
N PHE A 36 3.15 18.10 -8.14
CA PHE A 36 3.55 18.60 -6.83
C PHE A 36 3.52 17.50 -5.77
N GLY A 37 4.69 17.16 -5.24
CA GLY A 37 4.86 16.11 -4.23
C GLY A 37 5.10 14.71 -4.79
N SER A 38 5.34 14.57 -6.10
CA SER A 38 5.66 13.29 -6.72
C SER A 38 7.01 12.72 -6.26
N SER A 39 7.17 11.39 -6.33
CA SER A 39 8.40 10.70 -5.94
C SER A 39 9.57 11.01 -6.89
N GLN A 40 10.79 11.15 -6.35
CA GLN A 40 12.00 11.39 -7.17
C GLN A 40 12.63 10.10 -7.73
N SER A 41 12.24 8.94 -7.20
CA SER A 41 12.73 7.62 -7.59
C SER A 41 11.82 6.92 -8.61
N SER A 42 10.80 7.61 -9.15
CA SER A 42 9.98 7.07 -10.23
C SER A 42 10.88 6.82 -11.45
N SER A 43 11.18 5.55 -11.74
CA SER A 43 11.84 5.19 -12.98
C SER A 43 10.84 5.32 -14.12
N GLU A 44 11.22 6.08 -15.14
CA GLU A 44 10.59 5.95 -16.44
C GLU A 44 10.87 4.53 -16.93
N LEU A 45 9.81 3.72 -17.00
CA LEU A 45 9.94 2.35 -17.46
C LEU A 45 9.94 2.34 -19.00
N PRO A 46 10.67 1.40 -19.64
CA PRO A 46 10.58 1.21 -21.08
C PRO A 46 9.12 1.12 -21.47
N VAL A 47 8.73 1.89 -22.49
CA VAL A 47 7.39 1.87 -23.04
C VAL A 47 7.09 0.46 -23.55
N SER A 48 6.44 -0.34 -22.72
CA SER A 48 5.77 -1.57 -23.12
C SER A 48 4.29 -1.25 -23.38
N ARG A 49 3.57 -2.14 -24.06
CA ARG A 49 2.10 -1.99 -24.18
C ARG A 49 1.49 -1.94 -22.78
N SER A 50 1.15 -0.75 -22.31
CA SER A 50 0.35 -0.58 -21.10
C SER A 50 -1.01 -1.25 -21.30
N LYS A 51 -1.52 -1.93 -20.27
CA LYS A 51 -2.88 -2.48 -20.27
C LYS A 51 -3.95 -1.37 -20.23
N ASN A 52 -3.56 -0.13 -19.95
CA ASN A 52 -4.46 1.01 -19.91
C ASN A 52 -4.85 1.45 -21.33
N GLN A 53 -6.15 1.58 -21.58
CA GLN A 53 -6.66 2.10 -22.85
C GLN A 53 -6.72 3.64 -22.78
N SER A 54 -6.25 4.29 -23.84
CA SER A 54 -6.46 5.73 -24.06
C SER A 54 -7.94 6.00 -24.38
N TYR A 55 -8.50 7.04 -23.77
CA TYR A 55 -9.86 7.46 -24.07
C TYR A 55 -9.92 8.35 -25.31
N TYR A 56 -8.90 9.22 -25.49
CA TYR A 56 -8.79 10.07 -26.67
C TYR A 56 -8.65 9.23 -27.94
N PHE A 57 -7.93 8.11 -27.88
CA PHE A 57 -7.77 7.17 -28.99
C PHE A 57 -8.57 5.88 -28.79
N SER A 58 -9.81 5.96 -28.29
CA SER A 58 -10.70 4.80 -28.21
C SER A 58 -10.95 4.16 -29.60
N GLN A 59 -11.41 2.90 -29.68
CA GLN A 59 -11.71 2.25 -30.97
C GLN A 59 -12.69 3.06 -31.85
N ALA A 60 -13.66 3.75 -31.25
CA ALA A 60 -14.60 4.62 -31.97
C ALA A 60 -13.92 5.87 -32.56
N TYR A 61 -12.93 6.43 -31.87
CA TYR A 61 -12.12 7.53 -32.38
C TYR A 61 -11.07 7.01 -33.39
N GLN A 62 -10.38 5.89 -33.13
CA GLN A 62 -9.47 5.21 -34.06
C GLN A 62 -10.16 4.86 -35.39
N ALA A 63 -11.42 4.42 -35.35
CA ALA A 63 -12.23 4.15 -36.55
C ALA A 63 -12.55 5.42 -37.34
N LYS A 64 -12.72 6.58 -36.66
CA LYS A 64 -12.90 7.89 -37.32
C LYS A 64 -11.63 8.39 -38.02
N ILE A 65 -10.43 8.05 -37.51
CA ILE A 65 -9.13 8.45 -38.09
C ILE A 65 -8.38 7.33 -38.84
N GLN A 66 -9.00 6.16 -39.03
CA GLN A 66 -8.41 4.97 -39.68
C GLN A 66 -7.04 4.54 -39.11
N LEU A 67 -6.85 4.63 -37.79
CA LEU A 67 -5.65 4.11 -37.14
C LEU A 67 -5.75 2.58 -37.03
N ALA A 68 -4.84 1.85 -37.70
CA ALA A 68 -4.82 0.38 -37.75
C ALA A 68 -4.35 -0.28 -36.44
N THR A 69 -3.75 0.48 -35.51
CA THR A 69 -3.21 -0.03 -34.24
C THR A 69 -3.44 0.97 -33.09
N PRO A 70 -3.68 0.49 -31.85
CA PRO A 70 -3.75 1.37 -30.69
C PRO A 70 -2.44 2.11 -30.43
N PRO A 71 -2.50 3.40 -30.05
CA PRO A 71 -1.30 4.19 -29.81
C PRO A 71 -0.51 3.62 -28.63
N GLN A 72 0.81 3.63 -28.79
CA GLN A 72 1.71 3.25 -27.71
C GLN A 72 1.86 4.41 -26.72
N PRO A 73 2.00 4.13 -25.42
CA PRO A 73 2.31 5.18 -24.45
C PRO A 73 3.62 5.88 -24.82
N LYS A 74 3.80 7.14 -24.47
CA LYS A 74 5.08 7.86 -24.62
C LYS A 74 5.98 7.64 -23.40
N ALA A 75 5.38 7.56 -22.23
CA ALA A 75 6.09 7.33 -20.97
C ALA A 75 5.17 6.60 -19.98
N PHE A 76 5.78 5.81 -19.10
CA PHE A 76 5.11 5.16 -17.99
C PHE A 76 5.93 5.34 -16.72
N TYR A 77 5.32 5.96 -15.71
CA TYR A 77 5.91 6.20 -14.40
C TYR A 77 5.16 5.39 -13.36
N LYS A 78 5.86 4.44 -12.74
CA LYS A 78 5.33 3.64 -11.64
C LYS A 78 5.50 4.36 -10.30
N SER A 79 4.48 4.30 -9.45
CA SER A 79 4.44 4.89 -8.11
C SER A 79 4.88 6.36 -8.11
N ILE A 80 4.34 7.14 -9.06
CA ILE A 80 4.63 8.57 -9.15
C ILE A 80 4.12 9.30 -7.90
N TYR A 81 3.05 8.78 -7.29
CA TYR A 81 2.72 8.93 -5.88
C TYR A 81 2.53 7.53 -5.25
N PRO A 82 2.55 7.38 -3.91
CA PRO A 82 2.25 6.11 -3.27
C PRO A 82 0.90 5.54 -3.73
N GLY A 83 0.94 4.38 -4.41
CA GLY A 83 -0.26 3.75 -4.95
C GLY A 83 -0.85 4.37 -6.22
N ILE A 84 -0.18 5.34 -6.84
CA ILE A 84 -0.65 6.02 -8.05
C ILE A 84 0.42 5.93 -9.14
N ASP A 85 0.05 5.34 -10.27
CA ASP A 85 0.88 5.29 -11.48
C ASP A 85 0.43 6.36 -12.47
N LEU A 86 1.35 6.83 -13.33
CA LEU A 86 1.05 7.75 -14.42
C LEU A 86 1.45 7.12 -15.77
N THR A 87 0.51 7.10 -16.70
CA THR A 87 0.78 6.79 -18.12
C THR A 87 0.53 8.03 -18.97
N CYS A 88 1.47 8.37 -19.85
CA CYS A 88 1.35 9.50 -20.76
C CYS A 88 1.17 9.00 -22.20
N TYR A 89 0.19 9.55 -22.92
CA TYR A 89 -0.05 9.33 -24.35
C TYR A 89 0.03 10.66 -25.09
N GLY A 90 0.35 10.62 -26.38
CA GLY A 90 0.19 11.78 -27.24
C GLY A 90 1.13 11.85 -28.42
N ASP A 91 0.99 12.90 -29.22
CA ASP A 91 1.80 13.25 -30.39
C ASP A 91 2.21 14.74 -30.32
N GLU A 92 2.36 15.44 -31.45
CA GLU A 92 2.71 16.86 -31.51
C GLU A 92 1.53 17.80 -31.18
N TYR A 93 0.28 17.31 -31.20
CA TYR A 93 -0.94 18.13 -31.09
C TYR A 93 -1.96 17.62 -30.07
N GLN A 94 -1.74 16.45 -29.45
CA GLN A 94 -2.67 15.84 -28.50
C GLN A 94 -1.90 15.18 -27.36
N LEU A 95 -2.26 15.46 -26.10
CA LEU A 95 -1.69 14.82 -24.91
C LEU A 95 -2.81 14.27 -24.02
N GLU A 96 -2.62 13.05 -23.52
CA GLU A 96 -3.50 12.44 -22.52
C GLU A 96 -2.66 11.85 -21.38
N TYR A 97 -3.09 12.11 -20.15
CA TYR A 97 -2.49 11.57 -18.94
C TYR A 97 -3.51 10.67 -18.25
N ILE A 98 -3.08 9.47 -17.89
CA ILE A 98 -3.91 8.52 -17.15
C ILE A 98 -3.24 8.26 -15.80
N PHE A 99 -3.86 8.74 -14.73
CA PHE A 99 -3.51 8.36 -13.36
C PHE A 99 -4.28 7.09 -13.00
N SER A 100 -3.55 6.01 -12.73
CA SER A 100 -4.13 4.77 -12.20
C SER A 100 -3.94 4.78 -10.68
N VAL A 101 -5.03 4.96 -9.96
CA VAL A 101 -5.08 5.09 -8.50
C VAL A 101 -5.49 3.74 -7.92
N ALA A 102 -4.58 3.06 -7.23
CA ALA A 102 -4.87 1.79 -6.56
C ALA A 102 -5.99 1.96 -5.51
N PRO A 103 -6.71 0.88 -5.14
CA PRO A 103 -7.67 0.94 -4.04
C PRO A 103 -7.03 1.55 -2.80
N GLY A 104 -7.72 2.50 -2.16
CA GLY A 104 -7.21 3.20 -0.97
C GLY A 104 -6.00 4.13 -1.16
N ALA A 105 -5.51 4.33 -2.39
CA ALA A 105 -4.51 5.36 -2.65
C ALA A 105 -5.15 6.76 -2.59
N ASP A 106 -4.44 7.72 -2.01
CA ASP A 106 -4.95 9.07 -1.79
C ASP A 106 -4.85 9.91 -3.07
N TYR A 107 -5.93 9.96 -3.83
CA TYR A 107 -6.01 10.74 -5.07
C TYR A 107 -5.75 12.25 -4.86
N SER A 108 -5.91 12.78 -3.64
CA SER A 108 -5.65 14.20 -3.34
C SER A 108 -4.17 14.56 -3.46
N LEU A 109 -3.28 13.56 -3.53
CA LEU A 109 -1.86 13.75 -3.85
C LEU A 109 -1.64 14.25 -5.29
N ILE A 110 -2.58 14.01 -6.22
CA ILE A 110 -2.49 14.46 -7.60
C ILE A 110 -2.74 15.98 -7.65
N ARG A 111 -1.64 16.72 -7.56
CA ARG A 111 -1.60 18.19 -7.60
C ARG A 111 -0.77 18.65 -8.78
N LEU A 112 -1.41 19.33 -9.72
CA LEU A 112 -0.79 19.84 -10.95
C LEU A 112 -0.34 21.28 -10.72
N LEU A 113 0.90 21.59 -11.01
CA LEU A 113 1.42 22.96 -10.97
C LEU A 113 1.93 23.32 -12.36
N PHE A 114 1.33 24.34 -12.96
CA PHE A 114 1.77 24.86 -14.25
C PHE A 114 2.77 26.00 -14.03
N GLU A 115 3.85 25.98 -14.78
CA GLU A 115 4.90 26.98 -14.77
C GLU A 115 5.09 27.59 -16.16
N ASN A 116 5.73 28.74 -16.23
CA ASN A 116 5.84 29.58 -17.43
C ASN A 116 4.46 30.01 -17.97
N ILE A 117 3.50 30.16 -17.07
CA ILE A 117 2.13 30.62 -17.34
C ILE A 117 1.93 32.02 -16.77
N GLN A 118 1.04 32.79 -17.40
CA GLN A 118 0.53 34.04 -16.85
C GLN A 118 -0.55 33.78 -15.79
N SER A 119 -1.44 32.82 -16.03
CA SER A 119 -2.48 32.42 -15.07
C SER A 119 -3.12 31.08 -15.44
N VAL A 120 -3.80 30.46 -14.46
CA VAL A 120 -4.63 29.26 -14.65
C VAL A 120 -5.94 29.45 -13.88
N SER A 121 -7.06 29.08 -14.50
CA SER A 121 -8.41 29.25 -13.96
C SER A 121 -9.34 28.12 -14.42
N LEU A 122 -10.46 27.92 -13.71
CA LEU A 122 -11.52 27.03 -14.17
C LEU A 122 -12.31 27.69 -15.31
N SER A 123 -12.65 26.91 -16.33
CA SER A 123 -13.59 27.30 -17.40
C SER A 123 -15.05 27.07 -16.96
N HIS A 124 -16.01 27.68 -17.65
CA HIS A 124 -17.44 27.47 -17.38
C HIS A 124 -17.89 26.01 -17.58
N ALA A 125 -17.18 25.26 -18.44
CA ALA A 125 -17.41 23.84 -18.70
C ALA A 125 -16.70 22.89 -17.70
N GLY A 126 -16.07 23.40 -16.63
CA GLY A 126 -15.39 22.59 -15.61
C GLY A 126 -13.98 22.09 -16.00
N GLY A 127 -13.49 22.47 -17.18
CA GLY A 127 -12.09 22.31 -17.61
C GLY A 127 -11.17 23.43 -17.09
N LEU A 128 -9.91 23.46 -17.53
CA LEU A 128 -8.95 24.52 -17.22
C LEU A 128 -8.74 25.45 -18.40
N ARG A 129 -8.56 26.74 -18.09
CA ARG A 129 -8.02 27.75 -19.00
C ARG A 129 -6.67 28.22 -18.49
N ILE A 130 -5.62 27.98 -19.28
CA ILE A 130 -4.22 28.28 -18.96
C ILE A 130 -3.73 29.36 -19.93
N LEU A 131 -3.34 30.52 -19.41
CA LEU A 131 -2.76 31.62 -20.20
C LEU A 131 -1.24 31.54 -20.20
N ILE A 132 -0.62 31.61 -21.37
CA ILE A 132 0.84 31.68 -21.57
C ILE A 132 1.19 32.96 -22.36
N PRO A 133 2.45 33.43 -22.35
CA PRO A 133 2.85 34.67 -23.04
C PRO A 133 2.48 34.73 -24.54
N GLY A 134 2.39 33.57 -25.22
CA GLY A 134 2.06 33.47 -26.65
C GLY A 134 0.64 33.00 -26.99
N GLY A 135 -0.25 32.75 -26.02
CA GLY A 135 -1.58 32.19 -26.30
C GLY A 135 -2.34 31.63 -25.10
N GLU A 136 -3.40 30.86 -25.37
CA GLU A 136 -4.19 30.16 -24.36
C GLU A 136 -4.27 28.66 -24.63
N ILE A 137 -4.35 27.87 -23.57
CA ILE A 137 -4.52 26.42 -23.62
C ILE A 137 -5.78 26.06 -22.84
N LEU A 138 -6.64 25.24 -23.45
CA LEU A 138 -7.85 24.70 -22.83
C LEU A 138 -7.64 23.23 -22.52
N GLN A 139 -7.92 22.84 -21.28
CA GLN A 139 -7.88 21.45 -20.83
C GLN A 139 -9.29 21.02 -20.48
N ASN A 140 -9.73 19.88 -21.00
CA ASN A 140 -11.07 19.37 -20.68
C ASN A 140 -11.16 18.97 -19.21
N ALA A 141 -12.38 18.97 -18.65
CA ALA A 141 -12.64 18.40 -17.33
C ALA A 141 -12.09 16.95 -17.25
N PRO A 142 -11.60 16.52 -16.07
CA PRO A 142 -11.02 15.19 -15.93
C PRO A 142 -12.13 14.13 -16.09
N ILE A 143 -11.85 13.08 -16.85
CA ILE A 143 -12.76 11.94 -16.98
C ILE A 143 -12.33 10.88 -15.98
N VAL A 144 -13.21 10.55 -15.05
CA VAL A 144 -12.90 9.62 -13.96
C VAL A 144 -13.70 8.34 -14.14
N PHE A 145 -12.99 7.22 -14.16
CA PHE A 145 -13.55 5.89 -14.14
C PHE A 145 -13.24 5.22 -12.80
N MET A 146 -14.21 4.48 -12.32
CA MET A 146 -14.11 3.57 -11.21
C MET A 146 -14.09 2.16 -11.75
N GLU A 147 -13.06 1.41 -11.39
CA GLU A 147 -12.90 0.02 -11.81
C GLU A 147 -13.16 -0.88 -10.59
N SER A 148 -14.03 -1.87 -10.78
CA SER A 148 -14.34 -2.90 -9.78
C SER A 148 -14.46 -4.27 -10.44
N ASN A 149 -14.62 -5.32 -9.62
CA ASN A 149 -14.98 -6.66 -10.11
C ASN A 149 -16.35 -6.71 -10.83
N LEU A 150 -17.20 -5.71 -10.66
CA LEU A 150 -18.51 -5.59 -11.31
C LEU A 150 -18.45 -4.80 -12.64
N GLY A 151 -17.29 -4.23 -12.99
CA GLY A 151 -17.06 -3.47 -14.23
C GLY A 151 -16.60 -2.04 -13.99
N SER A 152 -16.51 -1.28 -15.09
CA SER A 152 -16.09 0.13 -15.12
C SER A 152 -17.30 1.07 -15.08
N ARG A 153 -17.28 2.06 -14.19
CA ARG A 153 -18.32 3.08 -14.04
C ARG A 153 -17.71 4.47 -14.14
N ARG A 154 -18.29 5.35 -14.96
CA ARG A 154 -17.88 6.76 -15.02
C ARG A 154 -18.41 7.55 -13.82
N LEU A 155 -17.56 8.41 -13.26
CA LEU A 155 -17.87 9.35 -12.18
C LEU A 155 -17.86 10.80 -12.69
N ASP A 156 -18.47 11.70 -11.90
CA ASP A 156 -18.50 13.14 -12.17
C ASP A 156 -17.24 13.82 -11.62
N GLY A 157 -16.13 13.62 -12.34
CA GLY A 157 -14.84 14.21 -11.99
C GLY A 157 -14.73 15.68 -12.37
N ARG A 158 -14.09 16.50 -11.51
CA ARG A 158 -13.87 17.93 -11.76
C ARG A 158 -12.50 18.41 -11.28
N TYR A 159 -12.07 19.55 -11.78
CA TYR A 159 -10.92 20.27 -11.21
C TYR A 159 -11.33 21.16 -10.05
N GLU A 160 -10.43 21.33 -9.10
CA GLU A 160 -10.53 22.29 -8.00
C GLU A 160 -9.23 23.08 -7.87
N MET A 161 -9.32 24.37 -7.55
CA MET A 161 -8.15 25.21 -7.33
C MET A 161 -7.61 25.01 -5.91
N GLY A 162 -6.35 24.61 -5.79
CA GLY A 162 -5.64 24.39 -4.53
C GLY A 162 -4.70 25.53 -4.14
N TYR A 163 -4.03 25.37 -2.99
CA TYR A 163 -3.11 26.37 -2.45
C TYR A 163 -1.88 26.59 -3.35
N GLY A 164 -1.43 27.85 -3.48
CA GLY A 164 -0.20 28.16 -4.22
C GLY A 164 -0.30 27.97 -5.73
N GLY A 165 -1.52 27.97 -6.29
CA GLY A 165 -1.77 27.85 -7.72
C GLY A 165 -1.78 26.41 -8.25
N THR A 166 -1.79 25.41 -7.37
CA THR A 166 -1.95 24.01 -7.79
C THR A 166 -3.38 23.74 -8.24
N VAL A 167 -3.56 22.91 -9.25
CA VAL A 167 -4.85 22.36 -9.66
C VAL A 167 -4.98 20.94 -9.12
N CYS A 168 -6.04 20.68 -8.36
CA CYS A 168 -6.39 19.39 -7.76
C CYS A 168 -7.51 18.72 -8.56
N ILE A 169 -7.67 17.40 -8.36
CA ILE A 169 -8.73 16.61 -9.01
C ILE A 169 -9.67 16.06 -7.95
N ASN A 170 -10.96 16.30 -8.13
CA ASN A 170 -12.01 15.68 -7.33
C ASN A 170 -12.69 14.59 -8.18
N PRO A 171 -12.67 13.31 -7.77
CA PRO A 171 -13.25 12.20 -8.51
C PRO A 171 -14.79 12.11 -8.40
N GLY A 172 -15.43 13.03 -7.67
CA GLY A 172 -16.87 13.07 -7.42
C GLY A 172 -17.29 12.38 -6.11
N SER A 173 -18.60 12.41 -5.82
CA SER A 173 -19.19 12.00 -4.53
C SER A 173 -19.19 10.48 -4.26
N HIS A 174 -18.76 9.65 -5.21
CA HIS A 174 -18.77 8.19 -5.02
C HIS A 174 -17.76 7.73 -3.96
N PHE A 175 -16.59 8.35 -3.89
CA PHE A 175 -15.56 7.98 -2.91
C PHE A 175 -15.91 8.45 -1.49
N GLU A 176 -16.76 9.48 -1.36
CA GLU A 176 -17.30 9.89 -0.07
C GLU A 176 -18.14 8.77 0.56
N ARG A 177 -18.85 7.96 -0.24
CA ARG A 177 -19.63 6.81 0.25
C ARG A 177 -18.76 5.75 0.93
N TYR A 178 -17.53 5.52 0.46
CA TYR A 178 -16.61 4.60 1.15
C TYR A 178 -16.19 5.11 2.50
N SER A 179 -15.79 6.37 2.57
CA SER A 179 -15.45 6.99 3.84
C SER A 179 -16.64 6.93 4.79
N THR A 180 -17.88 7.17 4.34
CA THR A 180 -19.06 7.10 5.23
C THR A 180 -19.28 5.73 5.85
N LYS A 181 -19.10 4.63 5.10
CA LYS A 181 -19.14 3.27 5.67
C LYS A 181 -18.03 3.02 6.68
N GLN A 182 -16.93 3.76 6.58
CA GLN A 182 -15.77 3.65 7.45
C GLN A 182 -15.79 4.77 8.50
N ASN A 183 -16.99 5.19 8.94
CA ASN A 183 -17.20 6.27 9.90
C ASN A 183 -16.45 7.55 9.51
N ASN A 184 -16.54 7.94 8.24
CA ASN A 184 -15.80 9.05 7.61
C ASN A 184 -14.27 8.97 7.72
N THR A 185 -13.71 7.80 8.03
CA THR A 185 -12.26 7.61 8.09
C THR A 185 -11.69 7.60 6.68
N LYS A 186 -10.64 8.41 6.47
CA LYS A 186 -9.87 8.44 5.22
C LYS A 186 -8.60 7.61 5.43
N PHE A 187 -8.32 6.69 4.51
CA PHE A 187 -7.15 5.83 4.57
C PHE A 187 -6.19 6.14 3.42
N ASN A 188 -4.89 6.01 3.70
CA ASN A 188 -3.82 6.14 2.72
C ASN A 188 -3.11 4.79 2.58
N LEU A 189 -2.90 4.35 1.34
CA LEU A 189 -2.11 3.16 1.03
C LEU A 189 -0.63 3.36 1.39
N ILE A 190 -0.12 2.43 2.19
CA ILE A 190 1.31 2.23 2.45
C ILE A 190 1.75 0.97 1.70
N PRO A 191 2.40 1.11 0.53
CA PRO A 191 2.74 -0.02 -0.33
C PRO A 191 3.86 -0.87 0.28
N SER A 192 3.84 -2.16 -0.01
CA SER A 192 4.86 -3.17 0.28
C SER A 192 6.25 -2.75 -0.20
N GLY A 193 7.26 -3.12 0.60
CA GLY A 193 8.65 -2.78 0.31
C GLY A 193 8.93 -1.28 0.39
N GLY A 194 9.86 -0.80 -0.44
CA GLY A 194 10.34 0.59 -0.46
C GLY A 194 11.34 0.89 0.67
N GLN A 195 10.96 0.67 1.92
CA GLN A 195 11.83 0.86 3.08
C GLN A 195 12.70 -0.40 3.30
N PRO A 196 14.04 -0.30 3.26
CA PRO A 196 14.92 -1.46 3.48
C PRO A 196 14.68 -2.13 4.84
N GLY A 197 14.29 -3.41 4.84
CA GLY A 197 13.97 -4.17 6.05
C GLY A 197 12.61 -3.85 6.69
N GLY A 198 11.82 -2.96 6.08
CA GLY A 198 10.46 -2.64 6.54
C GLY A 198 9.41 -3.64 6.04
N PRO A 199 8.12 -3.42 6.35
CA PRO A 199 7.02 -4.26 5.88
C PRO A 199 7.03 -4.55 4.37
N ASP A 200 6.90 -5.82 4.01
CA ASP A 200 6.85 -6.34 2.64
C ASP A 200 5.42 -6.64 2.15
N TYR A 201 4.43 -6.10 2.86
CA TYR A 201 3.00 -6.15 2.53
C TYR A 201 2.40 -4.74 2.45
N ASP A 202 1.29 -4.65 1.71
CA ASP A 202 0.49 -3.44 1.61
C ASP A 202 -0.40 -3.32 2.86
N PHE A 203 -0.52 -2.11 3.40
CA PHE A 203 -1.49 -1.80 4.44
C PHE A 203 -2.02 -0.37 4.27
N TYR A 204 -3.10 -0.06 4.95
CA TYR A 204 -3.82 1.20 4.84
C TYR A 204 -3.90 1.84 6.21
N LEU A 205 -3.31 3.02 6.35
CA LEU A 205 -3.29 3.76 7.60
C LEU A 205 -4.19 4.98 7.50
N SER A 206 -4.98 5.28 8.54
CA SER A 206 -5.84 6.46 8.50
C SER A 206 -5.01 7.74 8.39
N LYS A 207 -5.48 8.66 7.53
CA LYS A 207 -4.82 9.92 7.20
C LYS A 207 -4.62 10.81 8.41
N TYR A 208 -5.57 10.75 9.34
CA TYR A 208 -5.65 11.51 10.57
C TYR A 208 -5.81 10.57 11.77
N GLU A 209 -5.54 11.06 12.98
CA GLU A 209 -6.02 10.42 14.20
C GLU A 209 -7.56 10.36 14.20
N SER A 210 -8.12 9.38 14.92
CA SER A 210 -9.57 9.28 15.10
C SER A 210 -10.08 10.52 15.84
N SER A 211 -11.11 11.18 15.30
CA SER A 211 -11.65 12.43 15.85
C SER A 211 -12.74 12.21 16.91
N ASN A 212 -13.04 13.27 17.67
CA ASN A 212 -14.16 13.26 18.62
C ASN A 212 -15.51 12.97 17.94
N ASP A 213 -15.77 13.49 16.73
CA ASP A 213 -17.01 13.18 15.98
C ASP A 213 -17.15 11.69 15.67
N GLN A 214 -16.04 11.07 15.25
CA GLN A 214 -16.01 9.65 14.93
C GLN A 214 -16.23 8.78 16.16
N PHE A 215 -15.56 9.12 17.27
CA PHE A 215 -15.70 8.36 18.51
C PHE A 215 -17.07 8.57 19.17
N LEU A 216 -17.65 9.76 19.03
CA LEU A 216 -19.02 10.07 19.47
C LEU A 216 -20.05 9.16 18.80
N ARG A 217 -19.97 8.97 17.48
CA ARG A 217 -20.86 8.07 16.72
C ARG A 217 -20.73 6.63 17.21
N PHE A 218 -19.50 6.18 17.46
CA PHE A 218 -19.22 4.88 18.05
C PHE A 218 -19.89 4.71 19.41
N LEU A 219 -19.70 5.65 20.34
CA LEU A 219 -20.27 5.55 21.70
C LEU A 219 -21.80 5.44 21.68
N ASN A 220 -22.45 6.31 20.90
CA ASN A 220 -23.90 6.29 20.77
C ASN A 220 -24.42 5.00 20.09
N ASP A 221 -23.77 4.53 19.01
CA ASP A 221 -24.16 3.26 18.38
C ASP A 221 -23.95 2.07 19.32
N ALA A 222 -22.80 1.98 19.98
CA ALA A 222 -22.48 0.91 20.90
C ALA A 222 -23.43 0.87 22.11
N GLU A 223 -23.84 2.02 22.65
CA GLU A 223 -24.80 2.10 23.77
C GLU A 223 -26.16 1.47 23.40
N THR A 224 -26.58 1.60 22.13
CA THR A 224 -27.82 0.98 21.63
C THR A 224 -27.67 -0.52 21.32
N ASN A 225 -26.44 -1.02 21.22
CA ASN A 225 -26.11 -2.35 20.70
C ASN A 225 -25.36 -3.25 21.70
N THR A 226 -25.60 -3.08 23.01
CA THR A 226 -24.91 -3.81 24.09
C THR A 226 -25.07 -5.35 24.06
N ARG A 227 -25.98 -5.88 23.24
CA ARG A 227 -26.26 -7.32 23.10
C ARG A 227 -25.65 -7.97 21.86
N ASN A 228 -24.91 -7.23 21.05
CA ASN A 228 -24.27 -7.76 19.84
C ASN A 228 -22.82 -7.25 19.75
N PRO A 229 -22.00 -7.77 18.82
CA PRO A 229 -20.58 -7.41 18.72
C PRO A 229 -20.28 -5.90 18.59
N ARG A 230 -21.24 -5.05 18.19
CA ARG A 230 -21.02 -3.58 18.14
C ARG A 230 -20.88 -2.93 19.53
N GLY A 231 -21.61 -3.42 20.53
CA GLY A 231 -21.61 -2.85 21.88
C GLY A 231 -21.37 -3.85 23.01
N SER A 232 -21.28 -5.14 22.71
CA SER A 232 -20.93 -6.16 23.72
C SER A 232 -19.56 -5.84 24.33
N SER A 233 -19.35 -6.25 25.58
CA SER A 233 -18.13 -6.00 26.35
C SER A 233 -17.89 -4.52 26.71
N MET A 234 -18.89 -3.65 26.51
CA MET A 234 -18.89 -2.26 26.98
C MET A 234 -19.94 -2.08 28.07
N PHE A 235 -19.51 -1.55 29.21
CA PHE A 235 -20.37 -1.26 30.36
C PHE A 235 -20.36 0.25 30.61
N PHE A 236 -21.52 0.88 30.45
CA PHE A 236 -21.70 2.32 30.55
C PHE A 236 -22.16 2.69 31.96
N ASP A 237 -21.45 3.59 32.64
CA ASP A 237 -21.87 4.11 33.94
C ASP A 237 -22.80 5.33 33.81
N LYS A 238 -23.32 5.80 34.95
CA LYS A 238 -24.25 6.95 34.99
C LYS A 238 -23.61 8.30 34.67
N LEU A 239 -22.28 8.36 34.61
CA LEU A 239 -21.52 9.57 34.30
C LEU A 239 -21.04 9.57 32.84
N GLY A 240 -21.33 8.51 32.09
CA GLY A 240 -20.89 8.35 30.70
C GLY A 240 -19.51 7.75 30.54
N ASN A 241 -18.85 7.28 31.61
CA ASN A 241 -17.62 6.50 31.44
C ASN A 241 -17.96 5.08 30.99
N VAL A 242 -17.00 4.45 30.32
CA VAL A 242 -17.17 3.13 29.73
C VAL A 242 -16.08 2.20 30.24
N TRP A 243 -16.48 0.98 30.56
CA TRP A 243 -15.66 -0.03 31.22
C TRP A 243 -15.74 -1.36 30.47
N ILE A 244 -14.68 -2.17 30.49
CA ILE A 244 -14.71 -3.56 29.98
C ILE A 244 -15.39 -4.52 30.95
N ASN A 245 -15.57 -4.11 32.22
CA ASN A 245 -16.12 -4.95 33.28
C ASN A 245 -17.24 -4.21 34.04
N PRO A 246 -18.37 -4.87 34.36
CA PRO A 246 -19.47 -4.24 35.10
C PRO A 246 -19.12 -3.87 36.55
N VAL A 247 -18.01 -4.37 37.09
CA VAL A 247 -17.49 -4.00 38.41
C VAL A 247 -16.84 -2.61 38.41
N MET A 248 -16.42 -2.09 37.23
CA MET A 248 -15.93 -0.72 37.04
C MET A 248 -14.74 -0.37 37.96
N LYS A 249 -13.64 -1.14 37.90
CA LYS A 249 -12.43 -0.83 38.69
C LYS A 249 -11.50 0.13 37.98
N HIS A 250 -11.16 1.21 38.67
CA HIS A 250 -10.20 2.19 38.18
C HIS A 250 -8.77 1.62 38.01
N ASN A 251 -8.03 2.18 37.05
CA ASN A 251 -6.70 1.83 36.56
C ASN A 251 -6.58 0.39 36.04
N ARG A 252 -7.69 -0.18 35.59
CA ARG A 252 -7.76 -1.60 35.22
C ARG A 252 -8.77 -1.84 34.10
N ASP A 253 -9.99 -1.36 34.29
CA ASP A 253 -11.14 -1.77 33.48
C ASP A 253 -11.63 -0.65 32.53
N GLU A 254 -10.97 0.50 32.47
CA GLU A 254 -11.38 1.64 31.65
C GLU A 254 -11.28 1.38 30.15
N LEU A 255 -12.35 1.67 29.41
CA LEU A 255 -12.36 1.86 27.95
C LEU A 255 -12.27 3.35 27.60
N PHE A 256 -13.07 4.16 28.30
CA PHE A 256 -13.21 5.59 28.03
C PHE A 256 -13.67 6.34 29.27
N GLU A 257 -13.10 7.51 29.53
CA GLU A 257 -13.53 8.40 30.61
C GLU A 257 -13.90 9.78 30.10
N MET A 258 -15.03 10.30 30.59
CA MET A 258 -15.53 11.62 30.23
C MET A 258 -14.59 12.74 30.64
N ALA A 259 -13.91 12.61 31.79
CA ALA A 259 -13.01 13.62 32.33
C ALA A 259 -11.81 13.91 31.42
N GLY A 260 -11.32 12.90 30.70
CA GLY A 260 -10.24 13.01 29.72
C GLY A 260 -10.70 13.40 28.31
N SER A 261 -12.02 13.46 28.09
CA SER A 261 -12.62 13.65 26.77
C SER A 261 -12.95 15.12 26.47
N ARG A 262 -13.26 15.38 25.19
CA ARG A 262 -13.88 16.64 24.73
C ARG A 262 -15.31 16.43 24.25
N LEU A 263 -16.01 15.50 24.91
CA LEU A 263 -17.43 15.20 24.71
C LEU A 263 -18.25 15.66 25.93
N SER A 264 -19.57 15.68 25.78
CA SER A 264 -20.54 15.87 26.84
C SER A 264 -21.46 14.67 26.94
N TYR A 265 -21.99 14.40 28.14
CA TYR A 265 -22.91 13.30 28.39
C TYR A 265 -24.13 13.78 29.18
N ASP A 266 -25.31 13.31 28.78
CA ASP A 266 -26.58 13.56 29.45
C ASP A 266 -27.35 12.24 29.61
N ALA A 267 -27.46 11.77 30.86
CA ALA A 267 -28.11 10.51 31.20
C ALA A 267 -29.64 10.53 30.94
N ASP A 268 -30.24 11.72 30.92
CA ASP A 268 -31.68 11.91 30.77
C ASP A 268 -32.12 11.85 29.31
N LEU A 269 -31.19 11.93 28.36
CA LEU A 269 -31.47 11.72 26.94
C LEU A 269 -31.71 10.23 26.61
N PRO A 270 -32.45 9.93 25.51
CA PRO A 270 -32.60 8.57 25.02
C PRO A 270 -31.26 7.87 24.76
N ILE A 271 -31.18 6.57 25.08
CA ILE A 271 -30.03 5.71 24.75
C ILE A 271 -29.69 5.87 23.26
N GLY A 272 -28.40 6.06 22.96
CA GLY A 272 -27.91 6.35 21.61
C GLY A 272 -27.92 7.82 21.21
N SER A 273 -28.30 8.71 22.12
CA SER A 273 -28.20 10.17 21.94
C SER A 273 -27.63 10.88 23.17
N ARG A 274 -27.15 10.13 24.17
CA ARG A 274 -26.67 10.66 25.44
C ARG A 274 -25.30 11.31 25.34
N TYR A 275 -24.46 10.80 24.45
CA TYR A 275 -23.21 11.47 24.13
C TYR A 275 -23.46 12.56 23.10
N ALA A 276 -22.79 13.70 23.28
CA ALA A 276 -22.79 14.80 22.35
C ALA A 276 -21.41 15.48 22.30
N HIS A 277 -21.20 16.31 21.28
CA HIS A 277 -20.04 17.20 21.23
C HIS A 277 -20.08 18.19 22.40
N TRP A 278 -18.93 18.42 23.04
CA TRP A 278 -18.80 19.51 24.00
C TRP A 278 -19.09 20.85 23.33
N GLN A 279 -19.82 21.71 24.03
CA GLN A 279 -20.23 23.03 23.53
C GLN A 279 -19.81 24.14 24.49
N THR A 280 -19.38 25.26 23.93
CA THR A 280 -19.23 26.51 24.66
C THR A 280 -20.60 27.08 25.07
N LYS A 281 -20.62 28.06 25.98
CA LYS A 281 -21.86 28.72 26.42
C LYS A 281 -22.65 29.38 25.26
N ASP A 282 -21.98 29.76 24.17
CA ASP A 282 -22.57 30.30 22.94
C ASP A 282 -22.93 29.21 21.90
N GLY A 283 -22.87 27.93 22.26
CA GLY A 283 -23.31 26.81 21.42
C GLY A 283 -22.29 26.35 20.37
N LYS A 284 -21.07 26.89 20.37
CA LYS A 284 -20.01 26.46 19.44
C LYS A 284 -19.43 25.12 19.87
N LYS A 285 -19.02 24.32 18.88
CA LYS A 285 -18.43 22.98 19.08
C LYS A 285 -16.97 22.97 18.62
N PRO A 286 -16.03 23.55 19.39
CA PRO A 286 -14.65 23.74 18.92
C PRO A 286 -13.88 22.43 18.73
N TYR A 287 -14.26 21.35 19.41
CA TYR A 287 -13.48 20.10 19.47
C TYR A 287 -13.93 18.99 18.52
N VAL A 288 -14.90 19.23 17.64
CA VAL A 288 -15.48 18.22 16.72
C VAL A 288 -14.39 17.47 15.94
N ASN A 289 -13.48 18.24 15.32
CA ASN A 289 -12.43 17.72 14.45
C ASN A 289 -11.08 17.53 15.17
N HIS A 290 -11.05 17.58 16.50
CA HIS A 290 -9.85 17.29 17.26
C HIS A 290 -9.69 15.78 17.43
N PRO A 291 -8.45 15.26 17.59
CA PRO A 291 -8.25 13.86 17.96
C PRO A 291 -9.01 13.55 19.25
N VAL A 292 -9.59 12.36 19.32
CA VAL A 292 -10.24 11.89 20.54
C VAL A 292 -9.19 11.63 21.61
N THR A 293 -9.51 12.03 22.84
CA THR A 293 -8.71 11.82 24.04
C THR A 293 -9.58 11.21 25.14
N GLY A 294 -8.99 10.71 26.23
CA GLY A 294 -9.75 10.01 27.26
C GLY A 294 -10.01 8.54 26.93
N VAL A 295 -9.33 7.99 25.93
CA VAL A 295 -9.54 6.64 25.40
C VAL A 295 -8.36 5.75 25.77
N SER A 296 -8.64 4.61 26.40
CA SER A 296 -7.62 3.62 26.73
C SER A 296 -7.24 2.77 25.52
N TRP A 297 -6.23 1.92 25.64
CA TRP A 297 -5.91 0.95 24.59
C TRP A 297 -7.11 0.03 24.31
N PHE A 298 -7.82 -0.41 25.35
CA PHE A 298 -9.03 -1.20 25.21
C PHE A 298 -10.10 -0.44 24.42
N GLY A 299 -10.28 0.86 24.71
CA GLY A 299 -11.26 1.70 24.02
C GLY A 299 -10.95 1.84 22.53
N ALA A 300 -9.67 2.00 22.21
CA ALA A 300 -9.18 2.11 20.85
C ALA A 300 -9.37 0.79 20.06
N VAL A 301 -9.05 -0.37 20.64
CA VAL A 301 -9.27 -1.66 19.97
C VAL A 301 -10.75 -2.04 19.86
N LYS A 302 -11.59 -1.67 20.85
CA LYS A 302 -13.04 -1.83 20.73
C LYS A 302 -13.62 -1.01 19.58
N TYR A 303 -13.16 0.24 19.43
CA TYR A 303 -13.51 1.07 18.29
C TYR A 303 -13.11 0.41 16.96
N CYS A 304 -11.95 -0.25 16.89
CA CYS A 304 -11.50 -0.95 15.69
C CYS A 304 -12.42 -2.13 15.31
N ASN A 305 -12.83 -2.95 16.28
CA ASN A 305 -13.80 -4.02 16.06
C ASN A 305 -15.19 -3.47 15.68
N TRP A 306 -15.66 -2.42 16.36
CA TRP A 306 -16.90 -1.75 16.02
C TRP A 306 -16.87 -1.22 14.57
N LEU A 307 -15.80 -0.52 14.19
CA LEU A 307 -15.63 0.03 12.84
C LEU A 307 -15.61 -1.07 11.78
N THR A 308 -15.06 -2.23 12.12
CA THR A 308 -15.06 -3.41 11.24
C THR A 308 -16.50 -3.81 10.90
N ILE A 309 -17.34 -3.93 11.91
CA ILE A 309 -18.76 -4.30 11.74
C ILE A 309 -19.56 -3.16 11.08
N GLU A 310 -19.32 -1.90 11.47
CA GLU A 310 -19.97 -0.71 10.89
C GLU A 310 -19.71 -0.59 9.39
N SER A 311 -18.50 -0.96 8.94
CA SER A 311 -18.15 -0.97 7.52
C SER A 311 -18.84 -2.02 6.67
N GLY A 312 -19.67 -2.87 7.29
CA GLY A 312 -20.38 -3.96 6.64
C GLY A 312 -19.58 -5.28 6.59
N ARG A 313 -18.46 -5.37 7.32
CA ARG A 313 -17.74 -6.65 7.51
C ARG A 313 -18.36 -7.44 8.66
N THR A 314 -17.95 -8.69 8.82
CA THR A 314 -18.51 -9.61 9.82
C THR A 314 -17.68 -9.61 11.10
N ALA A 315 -18.23 -10.20 12.18
CA ALA A 315 -17.49 -10.41 13.41
C ALA A 315 -16.25 -11.33 13.23
N ALA A 316 -16.26 -12.22 12.22
CA ALA A 316 -15.10 -13.05 11.89
C ALA A 316 -13.94 -12.24 11.28
N ASP A 317 -14.22 -11.04 10.76
CA ASP A 317 -13.21 -10.13 10.25
C ASP A 317 -12.59 -9.27 11.36
N CYS A 318 -13.12 -9.28 12.59
CA CYS A 318 -12.60 -8.48 13.71
C CYS A 318 -11.17 -8.90 14.06
N CYS A 319 -10.30 -7.91 14.29
CA CYS A 319 -8.89 -8.15 14.57
C CYS A 319 -8.61 -8.50 16.04
N TYR A 320 -9.54 -8.22 16.96
CA TYR A 320 -9.35 -8.44 18.39
C TYR A 320 -10.41 -9.35 18.99
N LEU A 321 -9.97 -10.20 19.90
CA LEU A 321 -10.83 -10.82 20.91
C LEU A 321 -11.25 -9.76 21.93
N GLU A 322 -12.43 -9.94 22.49
CA GLU A 322 -13.00 -9.08 23.53
C GLU A 322 -13.55 -9.94 24.65
N GLY A 323 -13.57 -9.39 25.86
CA GLY A 323 -14.22 -10.05 26.99
C GLY A 323 -14.38 -9.12 28.19
N THR A 324 -14.62 -9.72 29.36
CA THR A 324 -14.92 -8.97 30.59
C THR A 324 -13.70 -8.82 31.49
N ASN A 325 -12.56 -9.39 31.10
CA ASN A 325 -11.29 -9.26 31.79
C ASN A 325 -10.22 -8.73 30.82
N THR A 326 -9.25 -7.97 31.33
CA THR A 326 -8.15 -7.40 30.55
C THR A 326 -7.36 -8.43 29.74
N PHE A 327 -7.32 -9.68 30.19
CA PHE A 327 -6.64 -10.79 29.50
C PHE A 327 -7.38 -11.30 28.26
N ASP A 328 -8.68 -11.05 28.17
CA ASP A 328 -9.51 -11.51 27.05
C ASP A 328 -9.27 -10.66 25.78
N TRP A 329 -8.60 -9.51 25.92
CA TRP A 329 -8.39 -8.53 24.87
C TRP A 329 -7.02 -8.70 24.23
N ALA A 330 -7.01 -9.40 23.09
CA ALA A 330 -5.81 -9.77 22.34
C ALA A 330 -6.08 -9.77 20.83
N PRO A 331 -5.06 -9.62 19.97
CA PRO A 331 -5.16 -10.00 18.56
C PRO A 331 -5.72 -11.42 18.42
N VAL A 332 -6.64 -11.66 17.47
CA VAL A 332 -7.29 -12.98 17.30
C VAL A 332 -6.35 -14.12 16.97
N THR A 333 -5.13 -13.81 16.52
CA THR A 333 -4.09 -14.81 16.22
C THR A 333 -3.09 -15.00 17.38
N ALA A 334 -3.18 -14.21 18.45
CA ALA A 334 -2.25 -14.31 19.56
C ALA A 334 -2.61 -15.49 20.46
N THR A 335 -1.63 -16.35 20.71
CA THR A 335 -1.74 -17.56 21.55
C THR A 335 -1.05 -17.39 22.90
N ASN A 336 -0.10 -16.46 23.01
CA ASN A 336 0.66 -16.21 24.24
C ASN A 336 0.60 -14.75 24.72
N TRP A 337 -0.50 -14.06 24.41
CA TRP A 337 -0.71 -12.64 24.72
C TRP A 337 -0.64 -12.35 26.23
N ALA A 338 -1.19 -13.24 27.06
CA ALA A 338 -1.20 -13.11 28.52
C ALA A 338 0.20 -13.12 29.17
N ASN A 339 1.22 -13.60 28.43
CA ASN A 339 2.63 -13.54 28.83
C ASN A 339 3.39 -12.38 28.16
N GLY A 340 2.67 -11.40 27.60
CA GLY A 340 3.28 -10.21 27.00
C GLY A 340 4.06 -10.51 25.73
N THR A 341 3.62 -11.52 24.96
CA THR A 341 4.29 -11.98 23.74
C THR A 341 3.33 -11.98 22.55
N PHE A 342 3.83 -11.52 21.40
CA PHE A 342 3.17 -11.64 20.10
C PHE A 342 4.23 -11.84 19.03
N SER A 343 4.37 -13.09 18.60
CA SER A 343 5.44 -13.56 17.72
C SER A 343 5.25 -13.12 16.28
N ASP A 344 6.33 -13.10 15.52
CA ASP A 344 6.30 -12.78 14.08
C ASP A 344 5.36 -13.71 13.29
N ALA A 345 5.26 -14.99 13.66
CA ALA A 345 4.33 -15.94 13.03
C ALA A 345 2.87 -15.55 13.28
N GLU A 346 2.53 -15.14 14.51
CA GLU A 346 1.19 -14.70 14.87
C GLU A 346 0.85 -13.35 14.21
N ARG A 347 1.82 -12.44 14.10
CA ARG A 347 1.69 -11.17 13.33
C ARG A 347 1.43 -11.45 11.87
N GLN A 348 2.20 -12.34 11.25
CA GLN A 348 2.03 -12.74 9.86
C GLN A 348 0.63 -13.32 9.62
N ALA A 349 0.16 -14.19 10.52
CA ALA A 349 -1.21 -14.70 10.46
C ALA A 349 -2.24 -13.58 10.61
N TRP A 350 -1.99 -12.60 11.48
CA TRP A 350 -2.89 -11.48 11.73
C TRP A 350 -3.08 -10.57 10.51
N LEU A 351 -2.08 -10.47 9.63
CA LEU A 351 -2.19 -9.71 8.37
C LEU A 351 -3.30 -10.22 7.45
N SER A 352 -3.70 -11.48 7.58
CA SER A 352 -4.82 -12.07 6.81
C SER A 352 -6.20 -11.68 7.32
N VAL A 353 -6.29 -11.09 8.53
CA VAL A 353 -7.54 -10.65 9.14
C VAL A 353 -7.90 -9.27 8.60
N LYS A 354 -9.08 -9.16 7.99
CA LYS A 354 -9.49 -8.03 7.13
C LYS A 354 -10.06 -6.82 7.88
N GLY A 355 -10.17 -6.92 9.20
CA GLY A 355 -10.72 -5.88 10.06
C GLY A 355 -9.82 -4.66 10.18
N PHE A 356 -10.31 -3.69 10.92
CA PHE A 356 -9.51 -2.57 11.39
C PHE A 356 -8.81 -2.94 12.70
N ARG A 357 -7.63 -2.36 12.90
CA ARG A 357 -6.79 -2.56 14.08
C ARG A 357 -5.89 -1.37 14.36
N LEU A 358 -5.16 -1.43 15.47
CA LEU A 358 -4.07 -0.49 15.74
C LEU A 358 -2.81 -0.87 14.95
N PRO A 359 -1.94 0.10 14.61
CA PRO A 359 -0.68 -0.16 13.93
C PRO A 359 0.28 -1.00 14.76
N MET A 360 1.11 -1.79 14.08
CA MET A 360 2.20 -2.54 14.70
C MET A 360 3.51 -1.75 14.74
N LEU A 361 4.31 -2.07 15.76
CA LEU A 361 5.65 -1.53 16.00
C LEU A 361 6.73 -2.63 15.92
N ASN A 362 6.45 -3.80 16.52
CA ASN A 362 7.33 -4.97 16.63
C ASN A 362 8.76 -4.63 17.11
N CYS A 363 8.86 -3.72 18.04
CA CYS A 363 10.07 -3.40 18.81
C CYS A 363 9.66 -2.70 20.12
N PRO A 364 10.57 -2.63 21.12
CA PRO A 364 10.30 -1.92 22.36
C PRO A 364 10.07 -0.42 22.15
N ALA A 365 9.31 0.21 23.06
CA ALA A 365 8.95 1.61 22.98
C ALA A 365 10.15 2.58 22.95
N ASP A 366 11.26 2.23 23.58
CA ASP A 366 12.47 3.06 23.67
C ASP A 366 13.42 2.93 22.48
N THR A 367 13.20 1.95 21.60
CA THR A 367 14.11 1.59 20.51
C THR A 367 13.34 1.30 19.22
N ILE A 368 12.56 2.27 18.77
CA ILE A 368 11.75 2.12 17.56
C ILE A 368 12.66 2.13 16.32
N THR A 369 12.61 1.04 15.55
CA THR A 369 13.47 0.82 14.38
C THR A 369 12.73 0.13 13.24
N THR A 370 13.33 0.18 12.04
CA THR A 370 12.80 -0.52 10.87
C THR A 370 12.84 -2.04 11.09
N ASN A 371 11.72 -2.71 10.83
CA ASN A 371 11.59 -4.16 10.91
C ASN A 371 10.39 -4.63 10.04
N ALA A 372 10.24 -5.94 9.82
CA ALA A 372 9.23 -6.51 8.93
C ALA A 372 7.76 -6.23 9.31
N PHE A 373 7.48 -5.86 10.57
CA PHE A 373 6.13 -5.57 11.06
C PHE A 373 5.98 -4.15 11.62
N GLY A 374 6.97 -3.27 11.44
CA GLY A 374 7.00 -1.90 11.95
C GLY A 374 6.16 -0.93 11.12
N GLU A 375 4.84 -1.13 11.09
CA GLU A 375 3.89 -0.34 10.31
C GLU A 375 3.91 1.14 10.65
N PHE A 376 3.87 1.50 11.95
CA PHE A 376 3.95 2.90 12.37
C PHE A 376 5.23 3.56 11.88
N TYR A 377 6.37 2.91 12.09
CA TYR A 377 7.66 3.51 11.74
C TYR A 377 7.86 3.62 10.24
N LYS A 378 7.40 2.64 9.45
CA LYS A 378 7.36 2.75 7.98
C LYS A 378 6.50 3.91 7.53
N ALA A 379 5.25 3.95 8.01
CA ALA A 379 4.30 4.98 7.63
C ALA A 379 4.77 6.37 8.05
N ALA A 380 5.44 6.51 9.19
CA ALA A 380 5.85 7.80 9.73
C ALA A 380 7.20 8.31 9.24
N ALA A 381 8.22 7.45 9.23
CA ALA A 381 9.59 7.86 8.98
C ALA A 381 9.97 7.79 7.50
N TRP A 382 9.43 6.86 6.72
CA TRP A 382 9.95 6.62 5.38
C TRP A 382 9.64 7.77 4.41
N GLY A 383 10.69 8.40 3.89
CA GLY A 383 10.62 9.52 2.94
C GLY A 383 11.01 9.13 1.51
N ALA A 384 10.61 7.94 1.04
CA ALA A 384 10.93 7.32 -0.27
C ALA A 384 12.39 6.87 -0.49
N ILE A 385 13.35 7.57 0.10
CA ILE A 385 14.80 7.29 -0.07
C ILE A 385 15.46 6.98 1.28
N THR A 386 15.05 7.70 2.33
CA THR A 386 15.62 7.56 3.67
C THR A 386 14.54 7.81 4.73
N ASN A 387 14.77 7.30 5.93
CA ASN A 387 13.94 7.61 7.10
C ASN A 387 14.18 9.05 7.56
N ARG A 388 13.10 9.71 7.97
CA ARG A 388 13.05 11.06 8.53
C ARG A 388 12.91 11.01 10.03
N LEU A 389 13.47 12.01 10.70
CA LEU A 389 13.46 12.08 12.16
C LEU A 389 12.05 12.33 12.70
N PHE A 390 11.23 13.10 11.98
CA PHE A 390 9.87 13.45 12.38
C PHE A 390 8.83 13.08 11.30
N GLY A 391 7.61 12.82 11.75
CA GLY A 391 6.46 12.40 10.96
C GLY A 391 6.03 13.38 9.90
N PHE A 392 6.49 14.64 9.95
CA PHE A 392 6.27 15.66 8.92
C PHE A 392 7.35 15.66 7.81
N GLY A 393 8.14 14.60 7.72
CA GLY A 393 9.07 14.37 6.62
C GLY A 393 10.35 15.21 6.66
N ARG A 394 10.74 15.73 7.83
CA ARG A 394 11.94 16.57 8.02
C ARG A 394 12.74 16.10 9.24
N ASP A 395 13.99 16.54 9.30
CA ASP A 395 14.95 16.12 10.34
C ASP A 395 15.19 17.21 11.40
N SER A 396 14.45 18.32 11.34
CA SER A 396 14.49 19.42 12.29
C SER A 396 13.08 19.89 12.60
N PHE A 397 12.82 20.24 13.86
CA PHE A 397 11.54 20.71 14.34
C PHE A 397 11.47 22.24 14.39
N SER A 398 10.31 22.78 14.01
CA SER A 398 9.88 24.15 14.30
C SER A 398 8.45 24.11 14.85
N GLY A 399 8.09 25.07 15.71
CA GLY A 399 6.72 25.20 16.22
C GLY A 399 5.64 25.45 15.15
N ASN A 400 6.00 25.54 13.87
CA ASN A 400 5.07 25.61 12.75
C ASN A 400 4.86 24.23 12.08
N ASP A 401 5.53 23.17 12.53
CA ASP A 401 5.52 21.83 11.89
C ASP A 401 4.56 20.83 12.56
N ALA A 402 4.39 20.91 13.88
CA ALA A 402 3.59 19.96 14.66
C ALA A 402 3.22 20.55 16.03
N ASN A 403 2.22 19.95 16.68
CA ASN A 403 1.74 20.35 17.99
C ASN A 403 2.45 19.61 19.13
N TYR A 404 3.51 20.21 19.66
CA TYR A 404 4.21 19.85 20.90
C TYR A 404 4.16 21.02 21.91
N ILE A 405 4.78 20.89 23.08
CA ILE A 405 4.93 21.99 24.04
C ILE A 405 5.49 23.25 23.35
N SER A 406 4.87 24.41 23.60
CA SER A 406 5.26 25.76 23.12
C SER A 406 5.23 25.98 21.59
N THR A 407 4.58 25.09 20.83
CA THR A 407 4.05 25.33 19.46
C THR A 407 3.37 26.70 19.28
N LEU A 408 3.77 27.41 18.22
CA LEU A 408 3.24 28.72 17.80
C LEU A 408 3.23 29.83 18.88
N GLY A 409 4.04 29.71 19.94
CA GLY A 409 4.06 30.68 21.03
C GLY A 409 2.78 30.69 21.90
N ILE A 410 1.96 29.64 21.81
CA ILE A 410 0.73 29.48 22.59
C ILE A 410 1.07 28.87 23.96
N THR A 411 0.64 29.51 25.04
CA THR A 411 0.99 29.12 26.42
C THR A 411 -0.01 28.18 27.09
N ASN A 412 -1.23 28.03 26.55
CA ASN A 412 -2.28 27.13 27.05
C ASN A 412 -2.62 26.09 25.99
N GLN A 413 -1.68 25.21 25.69
CA GLN A 413 -1.86 24.21 24.63
C GLN A 413 -2.88 23.14 24.98
N ASN A 414 -3.46 22.60 23.92
CA ASN A 414 -4.41 21.51 23.86
C ASN A 414 -4.20 20.86 22.48
N THR A 415 -4.97 19.84 22.14
CA THR A 415 -5.00 19.33 20.77
C THR A 415 -5.43 20.43 19.79
N PHE A 416 -4.98 20.33 18.54
CA PHE A 416 -5.54 21.08 17.41
C PHE A 416 -6.47 20.19 16.60
N PRO A 417 -7.32 20.75 15.72
CA PRO A 417 -8.03 19.95 14.72
C PRO A 417 -7.03 19.09 13.93
N VAL A 418 -7.41 17.86 13.61
CA VAL A 418 -6.59 17.01 12.76
C VAL A 418 -6.34 17.69 11.41
N GLY A 419 -5.12 17.62 10.91
CA GLY A 419 -4.73 18.29 9.66
C GLY A 419 -4.52 19.80 9.77
N TYR A 420 -4.47 20.38 10.97
CA TYR A 420 -4.30 21.83 11.16
C TYR A 420 -3.00 22.40 10.55
N PHE A 421 -1.93 21.61 10.54
CA PHE A 421 -0.64 22.00 9.95
C PHE A 421 -0.63 21.75 8.43
N ASN A 422 -1.52 22.45 7.72
CA ASN A 422 -1.74 22.30 6.28
C ASN A 422 -1.00 23.34 5.41
N GLY A 423 -0.29 24.31 6.01
CA GLY A 423 0.42 25.35 5.26
C GLY A 423 -0.29 26.70 5.18
N ASP A 424 -1.52 26.80 5.72
CA ASP A 424 -2.35 28.00 5.67
C ASP A 424 -2.01 29.02 6.77
N LYS A 425 -2.58 30.23 6.63
CA LYS A 425 -2.51 31.29 7.64
C LYS A 425 -3.61 31.10 8.68
N TYR A 426 -3.21 31.04 9.92
CA TYR A 426 -4.08 31.02 11.09
C TYR A 426 -3.78 32.23 11.97
N LEU A 427 -4.81 32.75 12.66
CA LEU A 427 -4.67 33.86 13.62
C LEU A 427 -4.00 35.12 13.03
N GLY A 428 -4.49 35.58 11.87
CA GLY A 428 -4.16 36.89 11.29
C GLY A 428 -2.77 37.02 10.63
N SER A 429 -1.75 36.27 11.06
CA SER A 429 -0.41 36.34 10.44
C SER A 429 0.47 35.09 10.59
N MET A 430 0.11 34.10 11.42
CA MET A 430 0.94 32.91 11.65
C MET A 430 0.65 31.84 10.60
N ARG A 431 1.68 31.39 9.89
CA ARG A 431 1.55 30.39 8.83
C ARG A 431 2.07 29.04 9.31
N THR A 432 1.23 28.00 9.34
CA THR A 432 1.72 26.64 9.59
C THR A 432 2.54 26.15 8.40
N ARG A 433 3.34 25.11 8.60
CA ARG A 433 3.98 24.38 7.50
C ARG A 433 3.18 23.12 7.25
N LEU A 434 3.05 22.76 5.98
CA LEU A 434 2.46 21.50 5.59
C LEU A 434 3.23 20.34 6.25
N ASN A 435 2.52 19.55 7.05
CA ASN A 435 3.07 18.45 7.83
C ASN A 435 2.63 17.07 7.33
N GLU A 436 1.86 17.00 6.24
CA GLU A 436 1.62 15.74 5.54
C GLU A 436 2.95 15.13 5.10
N ASN A 437 3.10 13.84 5.35
CA ASN A 437 4.34 13.15 5.08
C ASN A 437 4.40 12.59 3.65
N PHE A 438 5.39 11.75 3.36
CA PHE A 438 5.54 11.16 2.03
C PHE A 438 4.28 10.40 1.55
N TYR A 439 3.55 9.79 2.48
CA TYR A 439 2.31 9.08 2.21
C TYR A 439 1.05 9.95 2.31
N GLY A 440 1.19 11.25 2.54
CA GLY A 440 0.06 12.18 2.71
C GLY A 440 -0.63 12.08 4.07
N ILE A 441 0.03 11.48 5.06
CA ILE A 441 -0.52 11.27 6.40
C ILE A 441 -0.11 12.42 7.31
N PHE A 442 -1.06 12.93 8.09
CA PHE A 442 -0.89 14.06 9.01
C PHE A 442 -0.64 13.59 10.45
N ASP A 443 -0.01 14.48 11.21
CA ASP A 443 0.03 14.44 12.68
C ASP A 443 0.64 13.15 13.29
N LEU A 444 1.51 12.47 12.54
CA LEU A 444 2.33 11.34 13.04
C LEU A 444 3.43 11.79 14.02
N SER A 445 3.56 13.10 14.24
CA SER A 445 4.41 13.72 15.25
C SER A 445 3.61 14.83 15.94
N GLY A 446 3.44 14.71 17.26
CA GLY A 446 2.70 15.66 18.09
C GLY A 446 1.19 15.49 17.99
N ASN A 447 0.46 16.49 18.48
CA ASN A 447 -0.99 16.52 18.63
C ASN A 447 -1.52 15.50 19.65
N ALA A 448 -1.69 14.23 19.30
CA ALA A 448 -2.04 13.17 20.24
C ALA A 448 -1.07 11.99 20.12
N ALA A 449 -0.61 11.46 21.25
CA ALA A 449 0.22 10.26 21.23
C ALA A 449 -0.65 9.05 20.86
N GLU A 450 -0.19 8.21 19.94
CA GLU A 450 -1.04 7.20 19.32
C GLU A 450 -0.82 5.81 19.88
N TRP A 451 -1.89 5.15 20.31
CA TRP A 451 -1.86 3.76 20.75
C TRP A 451 -1.40 2.80 19.64
N MET A 452 -0.37 2.03 19.93
CA MET A 452 0.08 0.90 19.11
C MET A 452 -0.54 -0.41 19.61
N ASN A 453 -0.51 -1.44 18.77
CA ASN A 453 -0.89 -2.79 19.21
C ASN A 453 0.08 -3.34 20.27
N ASP A 454 1.37 -3.02 20.13
CA ASP A 454 2.48 -3.66 20.82
C ASP A 454 2.59 -3.29 22.31
N PHE A 455 3.12 -4.23 23.09
CA PHE A 455 3.43 -4.04 24.51
C PHE A 455 4.43 -2.90 24.71
N GLY A 456 4.23 -2.10 25.76
CA GLY A 456 5.17 -1.04 26.14
C GLY A 456 6.48 -1.60 26.70
N THR A 457 6.38 -2.73 27.38
CA THR A 457 7.52 -3.49 27.90
C THR A 457 7.22 -4.97 27.73
N ASN A 458 8.16 -5.72 27.14
CA ASN A 458 7.99 -7.16 26.92
C ASN A 458 7.72 -7.90 28.23
N GLY A 459 6.74 -8.81 28.23
CA GLY A 459 6.30 -9.53 29.43
C GLY A 459 5.38 -8.73 30.38
N LEU A 460 5.19 -7.42 30.18
CA LEU A 460 4.29 -6.59 30.97
C LEU A 460 2.99 -6.29 30.21
N ILE A 461 2.04 -7.21 30.31
CA ILE A 461 0.74 -7.13 29.64
C ILE A 461 -0.13 -5.93 30.00
N SER A 462 0.11 -5.30 31.14
CA SER A 462 -0.62 -4.12 31.59
C SER A 462 -0.20 -2.85 30.86
N THR A 463 0.82 -2.91 29.99
CA THR A 463 1.35 -1.75 29.28
C THR A 463 1.29 -1.90 27.77
N ARG A 464 1.15 -0.78 27.07
CA ARG A 464 1.19 -0.66 25.61
C ARG A 464 2.07 0.51 25.22
N THR A 465 2.54 0.48 23.98
CA THR A 465 3.33 1.58 23.44
C THR A 465 2.42 2.67 22.87
N VAL A 466 2.75 3.93 23.15
CA VAL A 466 2.26 5.08 22.37
C VAL A 466 3.39 5.74 21.60
N CYS A 467 3.12 6.21 20.38
CA CYS A 467 4.12 6.78 19.48
C CYS A 467 3.76 8.20 19.02
N GLY A 468 4.71 8.89 18.39
CA GLY A 468 4.52 10.22 17.79
C GLY A 468 4.64 11.39 18.78
N GLY A 469 4.37 11.15 20.06
CA GLY A 469 4.31 12.18 21.09
C GLY A 469 3.07 13.05 20.97
N SER A 470 2.85 13.95 21.93
CA SER A 470 1.60 14.70 22.05
C SER A 470 1.82 16.20 22.25
N TRP A 471 0.72 16.95 22.30
CA TRP A 471 0.72 18.39 22.60
C TRP A 471 1.37 18.74 23.96
N GLU A 472 1.40 17.81 24.91
CA GLU A 472 2.04 17.99 26.23
C GLU A 472 3.50 17.52 26.27
N ASP A 473 4.05 17.07 25.14
CA ASP A 473 5.41 16.56 25.05
C ASP A 473 6.39 17.57 24.47
N ALA A 474 7.66 17.45 24.88
CA ALA A 474 8.73 18.04 24.10
C ALA A 474 8.84 17.30 22.76
N PRO A 475 9.22 17.98 21.66
CA PRO A 475 9.42 17.34 20.37
C PRO A 475 10.40 16.16 20.45
N SER A 476 9.97 14.98 20.02
CA SER A 476 10.77 13.75 20.07
C SER A 476 10.84 13.09 18.68
N PRO A 477 11.96 12.40 18.36
CA PRO A 477 12.08 11.69 17.10
C PRO A 477 11.12 10.49 17.04
N LEU A 478 10.77 10.04 15.83
CA LEU A 478 9.94 8.86 15.60
C LEU A 478 10.54 7.54 16.09
N THR A 479 11.82 7.55 16.45
CA THR A 479 12.51 6.43 17.09
C THR A 479 12.18 6.29 18.58
N ALA A 480 11.41 7.22 19.15
CA ALA A 480 11.02 7.25 20.55
C ALA A 480 9.50 7.11 20.71
N GLY A 481 9.10 6.14 21.53
CA GLY A 481 7.75 5.97 22.05
C GLY A 481 7.73 5.97 23.57
N LYS A 482 6.56 5.75 24.17
CA LYS A 482 6.38 5.63 25.62
C LYS A 482 5.61 4.36 25.97
N SER A 483 6.02 3.72 27.06
CA SER A 483 5.24 2.65 27.70
C SER A 483 4.20 3.29 28.62
N VAL A 484 2.92 2.99 28.37
CA VAL A 484 1.78 3.53 29.12
C VAL A 484 0.85 2.39 29.54
N SER A 485 0.20 2.50 30.69
CA SER A 485 -0.82 1.52 31.11
C SER A 485 -1.90 1.36 30.04
N ALA A 486 -2.26 0.13 29.68
CA ALA A 486 -3.30 -0.17 28.70
C ALA A 486 -4.68 0.38 29.11
N ALA A 487 -4.92 0.56 30.40
CA ALA A 487 -6.14 1.17 30.95
C ALA A 487 -6.08 2.71 31.05
N SER A 488 -4.96 3.34 30.68
CA SER A 488 -4.80 4.80 30.80
C SER A 488 -5.72 5.56 29.85
N THR A 489 -6.53 6.47 30.39
CA THR A 489 -7.48 7.36 29.69
C THR A 489 -6.96 8.81 29.70
N SER A 490 -5.65 9.00 29.52
CA SER A 490 -5.04 10.33 29.60
C SER A 490 -5.54 11.30 28.53
N THR A 491 -5.42 12.59 28.80
CA THR A 491 -5.81 13.68 27.88
C THR A 491 -4.86 13.89 26.70
N PHE A 492 -3.74 13.16 26.69
CA PHE A 492 -2.74 13.23 25.62
C PHE A 492 -2.80 12.05 24.66
N GLY A 493 -3.43 10.95 25.08
CA GLY A 493 -3.51 9.71 24.32
C GLY A 493 -4.69 9.70 23.36
N GLY A 494 -4.42 9.41 22.10
CA GLY A 494 -5.39 9.14 21.04
C GLY A 494 -5.01 7.87 20.29
N PHE A 495 -5.58 7.67 19.10
CA PHE A 495 -5.24 6.54 18.25
C PHE A 495 -5.60 6.81 16.81
N ARG A 496 -5.05 5.99 15.92
CA ARG A 496 -5.43 5.92 14.52
C ARG A 496 -5.67 4.48 14.11
N THR A 497 -6.42 4.28 13.04
CA THR A 497 -6.80 2.93 12.59
C THR A 497 -5.97 2.50 11.40
N THR A 498 -5.69 1.21 11.32
CA THR A 498 -5.01 0.57 10.18
C THR A 498 -5.78 -0.67 9.73
N THR A 499 -5.60 -1.09 8.48
CA THR A 499 -6.10 -2.37 7.96
C THR A 499 -5.21 -2.87 6.82
N THR A 500 -5.19 -4.17 6.55
CA THR A 500 -4.56 -4.75 5.34
C THR A 500 -5.56 -4.90 4.19
N TYR A 501 -6.83 -4.53 4.40
CA TYR A 501 -7.89 -4.77 3.44
C TYR A 501 -8.84 -3.58 3.30
N LEU A 502 -8.87 -2.98 2.10
CA LEU A 502 -9.94 -2.12 1.65
C LEU A 502 -10.61 -2.74 0.40
N PRO A 503 -11.94 -2.58 0.24
CA PRO A 503 -12.66 -3.12 -0.92
C PRO A 503 -12.11 -2.57 -2.24
N VAL A 504 -12.22 -3.40 -3.28
CA VAL A 504 -11.52 -3.26 -4.57
C VAL A 504 -12.24 -2.26 -5.47
N GLU A 505 -12.02 -0.97 -5.24
CA GLU A 505 -12.35 0.07 -6.20
C GLU A 505 -11.11 0.92 -6.47
N SER A 506 -10.55 0.79 -7.68
CA SER A 506 -9.48 1.65 -8.17
C SER A 506 -10.06 2.76 -9.04
N LEU A 507 -9.35 3.88 -9.14
CA LEU A 507 -9.73 4.97 -10.04
C LEU A 507 -8.79 5.01 -11.24
N ARG A 508 -9.35 5.30 -12.42
CA ARG A 508 -8.59 5.81 -13.55
C ARG A 508 -9.04 7.23 -13.84
N ILE A 509 -8.10 8.17 -13.71
CA ILE A 509 -8.35 9.58 -13.96
C ILE A 509 -7.65 9.96 -15.25
N HIS A 510 -8.44 10.30 -16.26
CA HIS A 510 -7.97 10.74 -17.56
C HIS A 510 -7.98 12.26 -17.61
N ILE A 511 -6.85 12.84 -17.99
CA ILE A 511 -6.69 14.27 -18.23
C ILE A 511 -6.35 14.46 -19.70
N LEU A 512 -7.19 15.23 -20.40
CA LEU A 512 -7.15 15.39 -21.84
C LEU A 512 -6.77 16.82 -22.19
N PHE A 513 -5.71 16.99 -22.97
CA PHE A 513 -5.31 18.29 -23.52
C PHE A 513 -5.87 18.46 -24.92
N SER A 514 -6.49 19.61 -25.17
CA SER A 514 -6.89 20.04 -26.52
C SER A 514 -6.23 21.38 -26.78
N PHE A 515 -5.29 21.43 -27.73
CA PHE A 515 -4.58 22.66 -28.07
C PHE A 515 -5.41 23.46 -29.07
N PHE A 516 -5.52 24.77 -28.85
CA PHE A 516 -6.06 25.71 -29.82
C PHE A 516 -5.02 26.80 -30.05
N MET A 517 -4.36 26.79 -31.21
CA MET A 517 -3.52 27.88 -31.69
C MET A 517 -4.08 28.37 -33.02
N ASP A 518 -4.36 29.68 -33.13
CA ASP A 518 -4.71 30.31 -34.41
C ASP A 518 -3.41 30.84 -35.03
N GLU A 519 -2.99 30.24 -36.15
CA GLU A 519 -1.77 30.61 -36.88
C GLU A 519 -1.88 31.95 -37.63
N SER A 520 -3.04 32.61 -37.64
CA SER A 520 -3.33 33.71 -38.56
C SER A 520 -3.88 35.01 -37.96
N THR A 521 -4.46 35.03 -36.74
CA THR A 521 -5.17 36.25 -36.27
C THR A 521 -4.85 36.80 -34.88
N GLY A 522 -4.27 36.02 -33.96
CA GLY A 522 -4.25 36.43 -32.56
C GLY A 522 -5.65 36.40 -31.92
N LEU A 523 -5.74 35.73 -30.77
CA LEU A 523 -6.90 35.67 -29.86
C LEU A 523 -8.29 35.69 -30.52
N LYS A 524 -8.88 34.52 -30.75
CA LYS A 524 -10.34 34.42 -30.60
C LYS A 524 -10.67 34.42 -29.11
N LYS A 525 -11.22 35.50 -28.58
CA LYS A 525 -12.22 35.36 -27.51
C LYS A 525 -13.37 34.58 -28.14
N SER A 526 -13.46 33.27 -27.92
CA SER A 526 -14.68 32.56 -28.26
C SER A 526 -15.76 32.99 -27.26
N GLU A 527 -16.56 34.00 -27.62
CA GLU A 527 -17.87 34.20 -26.99
C GLU A 527 -18.85 33.07 -27.38
N GLU A 528 -18.46 32.19 -28.31
CA GLU A 528 -19.15 30.93 -28.61
C GLU A 528 -18.22 29.74 -28.33
N GLU A 529 -18.32 29.18 -27.12
CA GLU A 529 -17.77 27.86 -26.78
C GLU A 529 -18.33 26.83 -27.77
N TRP A 530 -17.50 26.30 -28.66
CA TRP A 530 -17.87 25.14 -29.47
C TRP A 530 -18.24 23.98 -28.52
N PRO A 531 -19.25 23.14 -28.86
CA PRO A 531 -19.73 22.12 -27.95
C PRO A 531 -18.60 21.16 -27.63
N PHE A 532 -18.18 21.14 -26.36
CA PHE A 532 -17.37 20.09 -25.77
C PHE A 532 -18.03 18.75 -26.11
N ILE A 533 -17.52 18.05 -27.14
CA ILE A 533 -18.00 16.71 -27.46
C ILE A 533 -17.43 15.79 -26.39
N ILE A 534 -18.19 15.57 -25.31
CA ILE A 534 -18.02 14.37 -24.50
C ILE A 534 -18.26 13.20 -25.48
N PRO A 535 -17.26 12.33 -25.74
CA PRO A 535 -17.48 11.19 -26.61
C PRO A 535 -18.65 10.36 -26.06
N PRO A 536 -19.64 9.99 -26.88
CA PRO A 536 -20.70 9.09 -26.43
C PRO A 536 -20.09 7.76 -25.99
N LEU A 537 -20.70 7.19 -24.95
CA LEU A 537 -20.31 5.92 -24.31
C LEU A 537 -20.11 4.80 -25.35
N PRO A 538 -19.08 3.94 -25.23
CA PRO A 538 -19.20 2.59 -25.77
C PRO A 538 -20.28 1.86 -24.95
N GLU A 539 -21.39 1.47 -25.58
CA GLU A 539 -22.37 0.60 -24.96
C GLU A 539 -21.70 -0.74 -24.62
N LEU A 540 -21.53 -1.02 -23.32
CA LEU A 540 -21.25 -2.37 -22.83
C LEU A 540 -22.58 -3.03 -22.42
N PRO A 541 -22.69 -4.37 -22.53
CA PRO A 541 -23.96 -5.05 -22.37
C PRO A 541 -24.54 -4.79 -20.98
N ALA A 542 -25.79 -4.32 -20.93
CA ALA A 542 -26.52 -4.17 -19.69
C ALA A 542 -26.58 -5.52 -18.96
N MET A 543 -26.01 -5.58 -17.75
CA MET A 543 -26.34 -6.62 -16.80
C MET A 543 -27.78 -6.37 -16.32
N ALA A 544 -28.63 -7.37 -16.52
CA ALA A 544 -30.04 -7.30 -16.21
C ALA A 544 -30.27 -7.11 -14.70
N GLY A 545 -31.12 -6.14 -14.37
CA GLY A 545 -31.83 -6.07 -13.09
C GLY A 545 -31.25 -5.09 -12.08
N GLU A 546 -31.57 -3.81 -12.25
CA GLU A 546 -31.90 -2.90 -11.14
C GLU A 546 -32.49 -1.60 -11.72
N THR A 547 -33.72 -1.27 -11.35
CA THR A 547 -34.43 -0.07 -11.82
C THR A 547 -34.05 1.16 -10.98
N PRO A 548 -33.66 2.29 -11.60
CA PRO A 548 -33.30 3.51 -10.89
C PRO A 548 -34.54 4.29 -10.46
N SER A 549 -35.10 3.99 -9.28
CA SER A 549 -36.14 4.84 -8.68
C SER A 549 -36.24 4.63 -7.16
N GLU A 550 -35.25 5.09 -6.39
CA GLU A 550 -35.39 5.21 -4.93
C GLU A 550 -34.46 6.27 -4.27
N TYR A 551 -33.94 7.25 -5.03
CA TYR A 551 -32.96 8.23 -4.51
C TYR A 551 -33.49 9.66 -4.29
N ALA A 552 -34.77 9.95 -4.52
CA ALA A 552 -35.28 11.33 -4.52
C ALA A 552 -35.92 11.85 -3.21
N ALA A 553 -35.73 11.18 -2.06
CA ALA A 553 -36.54 11.48 -0.85
C ALA A 553 -35.80 11.73 0.47
N ARG A 554 -34.50 12.07 0.49
CA ARG A 554 -33.86 12.54 1.74
C ARG A 554 -33.05 13.81 1.49
N GLY A 555 -33.49 14.88 2.15
CA GLY A 555 -33.03 16.25 1.95
C GLY A 555 -31.53 16.44 2.12
N THR A 556 -31.01 17.31 1.27
CA THR A 556 -29.68 17.91 1.32
C THR A 556 -29.50 18.71 2.61
N PRO A 557 -28.37 18.58 3.35
CA PRO A 557 -27.98 19.59 4.33
C PRO A 557 -27.53 20.88 3.63
N ASP A 558 -27.97 22.00 4.18
CA ASP A 558 -27.71 23.39 3.80
C ASP A 558 -26.19 23.72 3.70
N PRO A 559 -25.71 24.33 2.60
CA PRO A 559 -24.30 24.67 2.38
C PRO A 559 -23.91 26.07 2.91
N SER A 560 -24.37 26.46 4.10
CA SER A 560 -24.01 27.75 4.70
C SER A 560 -23.46 27.63 6.12
N MET A 561 -22.15 27.42 6.23
CA MET A 561 -21.39 27.70 7.45
C MET A 561 -20.05 28.33 7.06
N ASP A 562 -20.05 29.66 7.09
CA ASP A 562 -18.89 30.51 6.88
C ASP A 562 -17.75 30.16 7.84
N VAL A 563 -16.55 30.02 7.28
CA VAL A 563 -15.29 29.98 7.99
C VAL A 563 -15.00 31.37 8.56
N ILE A 564 -15.32 31.61 9.83
CA ILE A 564 -14.93 32.85 10.52
C ILE A 564 -13.61 32.64 11.25
N ALA A 565 -12.59 33.39 10.83
CA ALA A 565 -11.28 33.47 11.46
C ALA A 565 -11.38 33.90 12.94
N PRO A 566 -10.53 33.39 13.86
CA PRO A 566 -10.55 33.83 15.24
C PRO A 566 -9.96 35.25 15.30
N GLN A 567 -10.80 36.24 15.59
CA GLN A 567 -10.34 37.54 16.03
C GLN A 567 -9.88 37.47 17.48
N SER A 568 -8.80 38.19 17.75
CA SER A 568 -8.15 38.33 19.05
C SER A 568 -9.12 38.83 20.12
N ARG A 569 -9.23 38.10 21.23
CA ARG A 569 -9.48 38.70 22.55
C ARG A 569 -8.86 37.86 23.64
N THR A 570 -7.92 38.47 24.33
CA THR A 570 -7.46 38.10 25.67
C THR A 570 -8.63 38.28 26.63
N ASP A 571 -9.25 37.19 27.06
CA ASP A 571 -9.92 37.13 28.36
C ASP A 571 -9.65 35.76 28.97
N ASN A 572 -8.81 35.82 30.00
CA ASN A 572 -8.48 34.74 30.92
C ASN A 572 -9.71 34.38 31.78
N ILE A 573 -9.62 33.20 32.40
CA ILE A 573 -10.44 32.66 33.50
C ILE A 573 -11.60 31.78 33.01
N MET A 574 -11.55 30.51 33.42
CA MET A 574 -12.72 29.63 33.43
C MET A 574 -13.82 30.31 34.26
N PRO A 575 -14.98 30.65 33.67
CA PRO A 575 -16.16 30.91 34.45
C PRO A 575 -16.86 29.56 34.65
N ASP A 576 -16.90 29.15 35.92
CA ASP A 576 -17.96 28.33 36.50
C ASP A 576 -19.30 28.35 35.74
N GLY A 577 -20.02 27.22 35.78
CA GLY A 577 -21.41 27.20 35.34
C GLY A 577 -22.06 25.87 34.99
N VAL A 578 -21.34 24.75 34.93
CA VAL A 578 -21.98 23.44 35.06
C VAL A 578 -21.22 22.65 36.13
N THR A 579 -21.82 22.68 37.31
CA THR A 579 -21.36 22.02 38.53
C THR A 579 -21.38 20.51 38.31
N TYR A 580 -20.21 19.88 38.27
CA TYR A 580 -20.08 18.50 38.70
C TYR A 580 -20.65 18.44 40.11
N LYS A 581 -21.68 17.63 40.37
CA LYS A 581 -22.11 17.30 41.73
C LYS A 581 -21.34 16.05 42.16
N PRO A 582 -20.19 16.16 42.86
CA PRO A 582 -19.60 15.00 43.49
C PRO A 582 -20.54 14.50 44.57
N GLY A 583 -21.13 13.32 44.38
CA GLY A 583 -21.70 12.54 45.47
C GLY A 583 -20.57 12.15 46.43
N ALA A 584 -20.80 12.34 47.72
CA ALA A 584 -19.80 12.13 48.76
C ALA A 584 -19.08 10.77 48.64
N LEU A 585 -17.75 10.81 48.73
CA LEU A 585 -16.90 9.64 48.88
C LEU A 585 -17.25 8.95 50.21
N VAL A 586 -17.89 7.79 50.14
CA VAL A 586 -17.93 6.87 51.28
C VAL A 586 -16.64 6.08 51.26
N GLN A 587 -15.73 6.47 52.15
CA GLN A 587 -14.52 5.70 52.45
C GLN A 587 -14.95 4.41 53.16
N MET A 588 -14.84 3.26 52.50
CA MET A 588 -15.04 1.95 53.15
C MET A 588 -13.68 1.40 53.63
N PRO A 589 -13.63 0.78 54.83
CA PRO A 589 -12.39 0.40 55.47
C PRO A 589 -11.68 -0.76 54.78
N VAL A 590 -10.37 -0.61 54.60
CA VAL A 590 -9.46 -1.65 54.13
C VAL A 590 -9.01 -2.47 55.34
N SER A 591 -9.28 -3.78 55.33
CA SER A 591 -8.63 -4.73 56.25
C SER A 591 -7.45 -5.38 55.53
N PRO A 592 -6.23 -5.39 56.10
CA PRO A 592 -5.09 -6.07 55.50
C PRO A 592 -5.15 -7.58 55.81
N VAL A 593 -5.04 -8.42 54.79
CA VAL A 593 -4.70 -9.84 54.94
C VAL A 593 -3.26 -10.01 54.49
N THR A 594 -2.43 -10.48 55.40
CA THR A 594 -1.01 -10.78 55.22
C THR A 594 -0.85 -12.16 54.58
N GLU A 595 -0.20 -12.27 53.42
CA GLU A 595 0.31 -13.55 52.91
C GLU A 595 1.80 -13.69 53.23
N GLN A 596 2.15 -14.76 53.95
CA GLN A 596 3.52 -15.20 54.19
C GLN A 596 3.87 -16.31 53.17
N ALA A 597 4.99 -16.11 52.47
CA ALA A 597 5.61 -17.11 51.62
C ALA A 597 6.21 -18.27 52.47
N GLY A 598 6.00 -19.50 52.01
CA GLY A 598 6.66 -20.70 52.54
C GLY A 598 7.19 -21.56 51.39
N ALA A 599 8.50 -21.82 51.41
CA ALA A 599 9.26 -22.49 50.37
C ALA A 599 9.19 -24.03 50.42
N GLY A 600 9.22 -24.62 49.22
CA GLY A 600 9.81 -25.91 48.79
C GLY A 600 9.84 -27.13 49.71
N GLN A 601 9.31 -28.25 49.20
CA GLN A 601 9.93 -29.58 49.39
C GLN A 601 9.52 -30.57 48.30
N THR A 602 10.53 -31.27 47.77
CA THR A 602 10.50 -32.33 46.76
C THR A 602 9.95 -33.65 47.29
N ILE A 603 9.19 -34.40 46.47
CA ILE A 603 8.74 -35.77 46.78
C ILE A 603 9.35 -36.75 45.75
N PRO A 604 10.02 -37.84 46.17
CA PRO A 604 10.41 -38.92 45.28
C PRO A 604 9.34 -40.02 45.16
N ASN A 605 9.32 -40.66 43.98
CA ASN A 605 8.48 -41.78 43.56
C ASN A 605 8.21 -42.86 44.63
N VAL A 606 6.97 -43.33 44.71
CA VAL A 606 6.61 -44.59 45.38
C VAL A 606 5.73 -45.47 44.48
N VAL A 607 6.22 -46.70 44.35
CA VAL A 607 5.66 -47.90 43.73
C VAL A 607 4.36 -48.34 44.42
N LEU A 608 3.37 -48.76 43.62
CA LEU A 608 2.12 -49.37 44.10
C LEU A 608 2.36 -50.76 44.75
N PRO A 609 1.70 -51.06 45.88
CA PRO A 609 1.34 -52.44 46.18
C PRO A 609 -0.16 -52.64 46.39
N ALA A 610 -0.58 -53.89 46.12
CA ALA A 610 -1.94 -54.40 46.03
C ALA A 610 -2.74 -54.37 47.34
N MET A 611 -4.07 -54.32 47.19
CA MET A 611 -5.07 -54.50 48.26
C MET A 611 -5.07 -55.94 48.84
N PRO A 612 -5.33 -56.08 50.15
CA PRO A 612 -6.04 -57.23 50.72
C PRO A 612 -7.42 -56.83 51.31
N PRO A 613 -8.34 -57.80 51.53
CA PRO A 613 -9.76 -57.52 51.71
C PRO A 613 -10.24 -57.36 53.17
N SER A 614 -11.27 -56.51 53.30
CA SER A 614 -12.38 -56.45 54.26
C SER A 614 -12.18 -56.79 55.75
N GLY A 615 -12.48 -55.81 56.61
CA GLY A 615 -12.80 -56.00 58.03
C GLY A 615 -13.22 -54.73 58.77
N GLU A 616 -14.53 -54.58 58.94
CA GLU A 616 -15.30 -53.84 59.98
C GLU A 616 -14.97 -52.39 60.41
N GLY A 617 -15.96 -51.51 60.21
CA GLY A 617 -16.49 -50.68 61.30
C GLY A 617 -15.82 -49.34 61.60
N GLY A 618 -16.03 -48.32 60.75
CA GLY A 618 -15.76 -46.93 61.10
C GLY A 618 -16.35 -45.98 60.06
N LYS A 619 -17.12 -44.97 60.51
CA LYS A 619 -17.78 -43.87 59.75
C LYS A 619 -17.71 -43.99 58.22
N GLY A 620 -18.88 -44.17 57.58
CA GLY A 620 -19.00 -44.11 56.12
C GLY A 620 -18.22 -42.93 55.54
N PRO A 621 -17.55 -43.11 54.38
CA PRO A 621 -16.75 -42.05 53.79
C PRO A 621 -17.65 -40.83 53.62
N GLY A 622 -17.16 -39.65 53.99
CA GLY A 622 -17.82 -38.40 53.65
C GLY A 622 -18.12 -38.38 52.14
N PRO A 623 -19.12 -37.59 51.69
CA PRO A 623 -19.48 -37.55 50.28
C PRO A 623 -18.21 -37.35 49.46
N LEU A 624 -17.97 -38.26 48.52
CA LEU A 624 -16.84 -38.16 47.61
C LEU A 624 -16.99 -36.82 46.87
N SER A 625 -16.11 -35.87 47.12
CA SER A 625 -16.16 -34.56 46.48
C SER A 625 -15.95 -34.73 44.98
N THR A 626 -16.87 -34.20 44.18
CA THR A 626 -16.77 -34.17 42.72
C THR A 626 -16.15 -32.86 42.25
N ASN A 627 -15.38 -32.91 41.17
CA ASN A 627 -14.79 -31.75 40.52
C ASN A 627 -15.17 -31.77 39.03
N THR A 628 -15.35 -30.57 38.47
CA THR A 628 -15.78 -30.35 37.09
C THR A 628 -14.57 -30.18 36.17
N LEU A 629 -14.51 -30.97 35.11
CA LEU A 629 -13.58 -30.79 34.00
C LEU A 629 -14.30 -30.11 32.83
N THR A 630 -13.95 -28.85 32.54
CA THR A 630 -14.46 -28.12 31.36
C THR A 630 -13.50 -28.32 30.20
N ILE A 631 -14.00 -28.72 29.03
CA ILE A 631 -13.19 -28.99 27.84
C ILE A 631 -13.64 -28.07 26.71
N SER A 632 -12.69 -27.31 26.17
CA SER A 632 -12.91 -26.28 25.14
C SER A 632 -11.89 -26.42 24.00
N ALA A 633 -12.12 -25.72 22.88
CA ALA A 633 -11.16 -25.63 21.78
C ALA A 633 -10.97 -24.17 21.34
N SER A 634 -9.79 -23.81 20.82
CA SER A 634 -9.48 -22.47 20.32
C SER A 634 -10.03 -22.23 18.91
N THR A 635 -10.15 -20.95 18.52
CA THR A 635 -10.37 -20.57 17.12
C THR A 635 -9.20 -21.05 16.24
N PRO A 636 -9.45 -21.54 15.02
CA PRO A 636 -10.66 -21.31 14.22
C PRO A 636 -11.68 -22.45 14.20
N ASP A 637 -11.45 -23.56 14.91
CA ASP A 637 -12.44 -24.65 15.02
C ASP A 637 -12.94 -24.78 16.47
N PRO A 638 -14.03 -24.08 16.84
CA PRO A 638 -14.57 -24.14 18.20
C PRO A 638 -15.25 -25.49 18.51
N THR A 639 -15.41 -26.38 17.52
CA THR A 639 -16.20 -27.62 17.59
C THR A 639 -15.36 -28.87 17.32
N VAL A 640 -14.50 -29.23 18.27
CA VAL A 640 -13.60 -30.38 18.19
C VAL A 640 -14.15 -31.54 19.01
N LEU A 641 -14.15 -32.75 18.44
CA LEU A 641 -14.51 -33.97 19.18
C LEU A 641 -13.33 -34.43 20.05
N ILE A 642 -13.46 -34.34 21.37
CA ILE A 642 -12.46 -34.80 22.34
C ILE A 642 -12.92 -36.10 22.98
N GLN A 643 -12.04 -37.10 23.01
CA GLN A 643 -12.26 -38.37 23.74
C GLN A 643 -11.75 -38.23 25.18
N VAL A 644 -12.47 -38.82 26.14
CA VAL A 644 -12.12 -38.86 27.57
C VAL A 644 -12.10 -40.30 28.08
N SER A 645 -11.12 -40.68 28.91
CA SER A 645 -11.04 -42.00 29.53
C SER A 645 -10.37 -41.95 30.91
N PRO A 646 -10.97 -42.47 31.99
CA PRO A 646 -12.22 -43.21 32.03
C PRO A 646 -13.45 -42.32 31.77
N ALA A 647 -14.61 -42.96 31.55
CA ALA A 647 -15.89 -42.26 31.45
C ALA A 647 -16.15 -41.41 32.70
N ASP A 648 -16.90 -40.32 32.56
CA ASP A 648 -17.31 -39.49 33.70
C ASP A 648 -18.36 -40.19 34.57
N ILE A 649 -18.82 -39.51 35.64
CA ILE A 649 -19.85 -40.07 36.55
C ILE A 649 -21.17 -40.38 35.83
N SER A 650 -21.45 -39.71 34.71
CA SER A 650 -22.63 -39.94 33.87
C SER A 650 -22.43 -41.06 32.84
N GLY A 651 -21.22 -41.59 32.70
CA GLY A 651 -20.86 -42.65 31.75
C GLY A 651 -20.42 -42.16 30.37
N ASP A 652 -20.18 -40.86 30.18
CA ASP A 652 -19.79 -40.28 28.90
C ASP A 652 -18.28 -40.43 28.63
N THR A 653 -17.92 -40.82 27.40
CA THR A 653 -16.53 -41.08 26.97
C THR A 653 -16.00 -40.12 25.88
N ALA A 654 -16.83 -39.19 25.39
CA ALA A 654 -16.42 -38.18 24.41
C ALA A 654 -17.36 -36.97 24.42
N GLY A 655 -16.96 -35.85 23.83
CA GLY A 655 -17.82 -34.67 23.64
C GLY A 655 -17.28 -33.73 22.55
N SER A 656 -18.18 -32.97 21.91
CA SER A 656 -17.78 -31.87 21.01
C SER A 656 -17.67 -30.59 21.82
N THR A 657 -16.56 -29.86 21.68
CA THR A 657 -16.30 -28.64 22.46
C THR A 657 -17.34 -27.55 22.18
N THR A 658 -17.72 -26.72 23.17
CA THR A 658 -17.35 -26.78 24.60
C THR A 658 -18.30 -27.68 25.40
N PHE A 659 -17.77 -28.54 26.27
CA PHE A 659 -18.56 -29.41 27.16
C PHE A 659 -17.90 -29.60 28.53
N THR A 660 -18.65 -30.11 29.51
CA THR A 660 -18.16 -30.40 30.88
C THR A 660 -18.29 -31.89 31.22
N ARG A 661 -17.46 -32.38 32.15
CA ARG A 661 -17.48 -33.74 32.69
C ARG A 661 -17.21 -33.71 34.20
N ASP A 662 -17.97 -34.47 34.97
CA ASP A 662 -17.81 -34.53 36.42
C ASP A 662 -17.08 -35.81 36.84
N TYR A 663 -16.04 -35.66 37.64
CA TYR A 663 -15.22 -36.75 38.14
C TYR A 663 -15.07 -36.72 39.66
N LEU A 664 -14.85 -37.88 40.27
CA LEU A 664 -14.50 -37.97 41.68
C LEU A 664 -13.12 -37.33 41.92
N TYR A 665 -12.93 -36.65 43.05
CA TYR A 665 -11.66 -36.05 43.44
C TYR A 665 -10.49 -37.04 43.29
N GLY A 666 -9.43 -36.60 42.61
CA GLY A 666 -8.22 -37.38 42.37
C GLY A 666 -8.29 -38.34 41.19
N THR A 667 -9.40 -38.40 40.44
CA THR A 667 -9.49 -39.22 39.22
C THR A 667 -8.50 -38.70 38.18
N THR A 668 -7.71 -39.60 37.58
CA THR A 668 -6.86 -39.28 36.44
C THR A 668 -7.59 -39.59 35.14
N VAL A 669 -7.73 -38.58 34.28
CA VAL A 669 -8.48 -38.62 33.02
C VAL A 669 -7.52 -38.44 31.86
N THR A 670 -7.55 -39.36 30.90
CA THR A 670 -6.89 -39.24 29.60
C THR A 670 -7.78 -38.44 28.67
N LEU A 671 -7.26 -37.35 28.10
CA LEU A 671 -7.90 -36.59 27.03
C LEU A 671 -7.19 -36.87 25.72
N THR A 672 -7.93 -37.12 24.65
CA THR A 672 -7.37 -37.29 23.30
C THR A 672 -8.08 -36.38 22.31
N ALA A 673 -7.32 -35.41 21.80
CA ALA A 673 -7.70 -34.54 20.70
C ALA A 673 -7.30 -35.15 19.35
N PRO A 674 -8.08 -34.95 18.27
CA PRO A 674 -7.65 -35.33 16.93
C PRO A 674 -6.45 -34.49 16.48
N THR A 675 -5.50 -35.07 15.76
CA THR A 675 -4.32 -34.32 15.27
C THR A 675 -4.66 -33.20 14.30
N ASN A 676 -5.80 -33.30 13.62
CA ASN A 676 -6.36 -32.28 12.75
C ASN A 676 -7.86 -32.12 13.02
N SER A 677 -8.36 -30.89 12.94
CA SER A 677 -9.78 -30.56 12.93
C SER A 677 -10.04 -29.59 11.77
N GLY A 678 -10.76 -30.04 10.75
CA GLY A 678 -10.88 -29.31 9.48
C GLY A 678 -9.52 -29.05 8.83
N SER A 679 -9.23 -27.78 8.52
CA SER A 679 -7.95 -27.29 7.95
C SER A 679 -6.94 -26.83 9.02
N ALA A 680 -7.23 -27.07 10.30
CA ALA A 680 -6.38 -26.68 11.42
C ALA A 680 -5.72 -27.90 12.06
N SER A 681 -4.46 -27.77 12.46
CA SER A 681 -3.68 -28.81 13.12
C SER A 681 -3.58 -28.54 14.62
N PHE A 682 -3.62 -29.62 15.41
CA PHE A 682 -3.47 -29.56 16.85
C PHE A 682 -2.09 -29.01 17.22
N VAL A 683 -2.06 -28.00 18.09
CA VAL A 683 -0.84 -27.33 18.55
C VAL A 683 -0.49 -27.78 19.96
N GLN A 684 -1.42 -27.63 20.91
CA GLN A 684 -1.19 -27.91 22.32
C GLN A 684 -2.48 -27.97 23.12
N TRP A 685 -2.39 -28.54 24.32
CA TRP A 685 -3.36 -28.40 25.39
C TRP A 685 -2.96 -27.25 26.32
N LEU A 686 -3.94 -26.44 26.74
CA LEU A 686 -3.81 -25.52 27.86
C LEU A 686 -4.57 -26.09 29.06
N GLN A 687 -4.00 -26.01 30.26
CA GLN A 687 -4.68 -26.25 31.53
C GLN A 687 -4.92 -24.90 32.21
N ASN A 688 -6.18 -24.53 32.43
CA ASN A 688 -6.57 -23.24 33.02
C ASN A 688 -5.91 -22.04 32.32
N GLY A 689 -5.77 -22.10 30.99
CA GLY A 689 -5.15 -21.06 30.18
C GLY A 689 -3.61 -21.10 30.11
N ILE A 690 -2.94 -22.03 30.79
CA ILE A 690 -1.47 -22.19 30.78
C ILE A 690 -1.07 -23.37 29.89
N PRO A 691 -0.03 -23.25 29.04
CA PRO A 691 0.50 -24.37 28.26
C PRO A 691 0.77 -25.61 29.11
N TYR A 692 0.14 -26.72 28.73
CA TYR A 692 0.22 -27.99 29.44
C TYR A 692 1.03 -29.03 28.68
N SER A 693 0.72 -29.25 27.40
CA SER A 693 1.39 -30.28 26.59
C SER A 693 1.15 -30.09 25.09
N VAL A 694 2.13 -30.43 24.27
CA VAL A 694 2.00 -30.47 22.79
C VAL A 694 1.57 -31.84 22.25
N ASN A 695 1.41 -32.84 23.13
CA ASN A 695 0.90 -34.14 22.73
C ASN A 695 -0.63 -34.10 22.63
N PRO A 696 -1.24 -34.58 21.53
CA PRO A 696 -2.70 -34.58 21.37
C PRO A 696 -3.41 -35.50 22.36
N SER A 697 -2.71 -36.49 22.91
CA SER A 697 -3.18 -37.35 23.99
C SER A 697 -2.41 -37.05 25.28
N ILE A 698 -3.14 -36.74 26.36
CA ILE A 698 -2.59 -36.33 27.66
C ILE A 698 -3.36 -36.98 28.81
N THR A 699 -2.78 -36.98 30.01
CA THR A 699 -3.46 -37.37 31.25
C THR A 699 -3.52 -36.19 32.22
N VAL A 700 -4.65 -35.97 32.88
CA VAL A 700 -4.86 -34.89 33.87
C VAL A 700 -5.52 -35.45 35.14
N SER A 701 -5.02 -35.09 36.33
CA SER A 701 -5.61 -35.50 37.60
C SER A 701 -6.59 -34.43 38.11
N ILE A 702 -7.86 -34.80 38.30
CA ILE A 702 -8.95 -33.89 38.67
C ILE A 702 -9.02 -33.72 40.18
N THR A 703 -8.14 -32.87 40.73
CA THR A 703 -8.12 -32.53 42.17
C THR A 703 -8.86 -31.23 42.50
N ALA A 704 -9.19 -30.42 41.50
CA ALA A 704 -10.05 -29.25 41.58
C ALA A 704 -10.76 -29.04 40.23
N ASP A 705 -11.73 -28.12 40.18
CA ASP A 705 -12.34 -27.69 38.91
C ASP A 705 -11.23 -27.23 37.93
N THR A 706 -11.22 -27.83 36.75
CA THR A 706 -10.13 -27.68 35.78
C THR A 706 -10.72 -27.42 34.40
N THR A 707 -10.13 -26.47 33.68
CA THR A 707 -10.43 -26.24 32.26
C THR A 707 -9.27 -26.73 31.40
N MET A 708 -9.57 -27.55 30.40
CA MET A 708 -8.63 -27.99 29.38
C MET A 708 -9.04 -27.41 28.03
N THR A 709 -8.12 -26.75 27.34
CA THR A 709 -8.37 -26.16 26.02
C THR A 709 -7.46 -26.80 24.96
N ALA A 710 -8.04 -27.44 23.95
CA ALA A 710 -7.30 -27.92 22.79
C ALA A 710 -7.08 -26.76 21.81
N VAL A 711 -5.83 -26.42 21.53
CA VAL A 711 -5.45 -25.32 20.65
C VAL A 711 -5.20 -25.86 19.25
N TYR A 712 -5.90 -25.31 18.26
CA TYR A 712 -5.75 -25.62 16.83
C TYR A 712 -5.35 -24.38 16.05
N GLN A 713 -4.47 -24.55 15.05
CA GLN A 713 -4.00 -23.47 14.17
C GLN A 713 -4.20 -23.85 12.70
N LEU A 714 -4.66 -22.90 11.86
CA LEU A 714 -4.79 -23.10 10.41
C LEU A 714 -3.45 -23.36 9.76
N SER A 715 -3.38 -24.42 8.96
CA SER A 715 -2.25 -24.68 8.07
C SER A 715 -2.49 -24.00 6.72
N LEU A 716 -2.17 -22.71 6.63
CA LEU A 716 -2.29 -21.93 5.38
C LEU A 716 -1.29 -22.45 4.34
N HIS A 717 -1.78 -22.73 3.14
CA HIS A 717 -0.98 -23.05 1.97
C HIS A 717 -1.10 -21.93 0.94
N TYR A 718 0.00 -21.67 0.23
CA TYR A 718 0.05 -20.72 -0.87
C TYR A 718 0.55 -21.38 -2.14
N ASP A 719 -0.01 -20.94 -3.25
CA ASP A 719 0.29 -21.45 -4.57
C ASP A 719 1.40 -20.63 -5.24
N LEU A 720 2.49 -21.33 -5.57
CA LEU A 720 3.53 -20.85 -6.46
C LEU A 720 3.16 -21.24 -7.89
N THR A 721 2.76 -20.27 -8.70
CA THR A 721 2.59 -20.46 -10.15
C THR A 721 3.91 -20.15 -10.84
N VAL A 722 4.50 -21.12 -11.54
CA VAL A 722 5.74 -20.92 -12.30
C VAL A 722 5.43 -20.92 -13.79
N THR A 723 5.81 -19.86 -14.48
CA THR A 723 5.61 -19.66 -15.91
C THR A 723 6.93 -19.31 -16.61
N SER A 724 6.94 -19.30 -17.94
CA SER A 724 8.06 -18.79 -18.74
C SER A 724 7.55 -17.97 -19.92
N VAL A 725 8.35 -17.01 -20.36
CA VAL A 725 8.05 -16.20 -21.56
C VAL A 725 9.24 -16.17 -22.50
N THR A 726 8.92 -16.42 -23.79
CA THR A 726 9.71 -16.24 -25.03
C THR A 726 11.10 -16.86 -25.09
N PRO A 727 11.56 -17.48 -26.20
CA PRO A 727 10.84 -17.86 -27.40
C PRO A 727 10.09 -19.19 -27.23
N ASP A 728 10.34 -19.96 -26.18
CA ASP A 728 9.65 -21.23 -25.90
C ASP A 728 8.61 -21.02 -24.77
N PRO A 729 7.33 -21.36 -24.99
CA PRO A 729 6.30 -21.30 -23.95
C PRO A 729 6.50 -22.35 -22.84
N THR A 730 7.42 -23.30 -23.01
CA THR A 730 7.64 -24.42 -22.08
C THR A 730 9.11 -24.57 -21.70
N VAL A 731 9.42 -24.36 -20.42
CA VAL A 731 10.76 -24.49 -19.83
C VAL A 731 10.67 -25.36 -18.59
N THR A 732 11.58 -26.32 -18.44
CA THR A 732 11.65 -27.12 -17.22
C THR A 732 12.30 -26.32 -16.10
N ILE A 733 11.54 -26.01 -15.05
CA ILE A 733 12.02 -25.33 -13.84
C ILE A 733 12.04 -26.31 -12.67
N ASN A 734 13.16 -26.35 -11.95
CA ASN A 734 13.28 -27.10 -10.71
C ASN A 734 12.91 -26.21 -9.52
N VAL A 735 12.27 -26.79 -8.50
CA VAL A 735 11.93 -26.14 -7.23
C VAL A 735 12.45 -26.96 -6.04
N SER A 736 12.96 -26.29 -5.02
CA SER A 736 13.42 -26.91 -3.77
C SER A 736 13.09 -26.02 -2.56
N PRO A 737 12.50 -26.54 -1.48
CA PRO A 737 12.12 -27.94 -1.24
C PRO A 737 10.92 -28.39 -2.11
N ALA A 738 10.60 -29.69 -2.05
CA ALA A 738 9.41 -30.24 -2.68
C ALA A 738 8.13 -29.59 -2.11
N ASP A 739 7.07 -29.51 -2.92
CA ASP A 739 5.77 -29.00 -2.48
C ASP A 739 5.06 -29.95 -1.50
N ALA A 740 3.89 -29.56 -0.99
CA ALA A 740 3.12 -30.38 -0.05
C ALA A 740 2.74 -31.77 -0.61
N GLY A 741 2.75 -31.94 -1.94
CA GLY A 741 2.55 -33.21 -2.64
C GLY A 741 3.83 -33.98 -2.96
N GLY A 742 5.01 -33.49 -2.57
CA GLY A 742 6.31 -34.12 -2.82
C GLY A 742 6.93 -33.81 -4.19
N ASN A 743 6.45 -32.81 -4.93
CA ASN A 743 6.91 -32.47 -6.28
C ASN A 743 8.05 -31.44 -6.28
N THR A 744 9.08 -31.65 -7.10
CA THR A 744 10.35 -30.86 -7.11
C THR A 744 10.63 -30.07 -8.40
N GLY A 745 9.67 -29.96 -9.31
CA GLY A 745 9.82 -29.17 -10.55
C GLY A 745 8.84 -29.60 -11.64
N GLY A 746 8.87 -28.92 -12.79
CA GLY A 746 8.01 -29.25 -13.92
C GLY A 746 8.24 -28.37 -15.15
N ASN A 747 7.60 -28.71 -16.26
CA ASN A 747 7.54 -27.82 -17.43
C ASN A 747 6.53 -26.70 -17.15
N THR A 748 6.95 -25.46 -17.37
CA THR A 748 6.05 -24.30 -17.27
C THR A 748 4.89 -24.43 -18.28
N THR A 749 3.66 -24.01 -17.96
CA THR A 749 3.21 -23.48 -16.65
C THR A 749 2.81 -24.59 -15.68
N PHE A 750 3.24 -24.50 -14.42
CA PHE A 750 2.79 -25.40 -13.35
C PHE A 750 2.54 -24.64 -12.03
N ILE A 751 1.78 -25.26 -11.12
CA ILE A 751 1.47 -24.75 -9.78
C ILE A 751 2.06 -25.68 -8.72
N ARG A 752 2.62 -25.14 -7.65
CA ARG A 752 3.09 -25.88 -6.46
C ARG A 752 2.51 -25.26 -5.21
N SER A 753 1.99 -26.08 -4.31
CA SER A 753 1.37 -25.61 -3.08
C SER A 753 2.31 -25.81 -1.89
N TYR A 754 2.59 -24.74 -1.15
CA TYR A 754 3.54 -24.74 -0.05
C TYR A 754 2.90 -24.20 1.22
N LEU A 755 3.32 -24.71 2.37
CA LEU A 755 2.95 -24.11 3.65
C LEU A 755 3.44 -22.66 3.73
N SER A 756 2.64 -21.80 4.36
CA SER A 756 2.99 -20.43 4.68
C SER A 756 4.36 -20.35 5.36
N GLY A 757 5.24 -19.48 4.84
CA GLY A 757 6.62 -19.31 5.32
C GLY A 757 7.66 -20.23 4.68
N SER A 758 7.26 -21.18 3.82
CA SER A 758 8.22 -22.05 3.12
C SER A 758 9.17 -21.23 2.24
N ILE A 759 10.48 -21.43 2.38
CA ILE A 759 11.48 -20.80 1.52
C ILE A 759 11.72 -21.71 0.31
N VAL A 760 11.29 -21.27 -0.87
CA VAL A 760 11.34 -22.03 -2.11
C VAL A 760 12.36 -21.41 -3.05
N THR A 761 13.30 -22.22 -3.54
CA THR A 761 14.27 -21.85 -4.57
C THR A 761 13.88 -22.47 -5.89
N MET A 762 13.69 -21.64 -6.91
CA MET A 762 13.52 -22.02 -8.31
C MET A 762 14.85 -21.90 -9.05
N THR A 763 15.16 -22.90 -9.88
CA THR A 763 16.34 -22.88 -10.75
C THR A 763 15.91 -22.99 -12.20
N ALA A 764 16.11 -21.90 -12.96
CA ALA A 764 15.91 -21.88 -14.40
C ALA A 764 17.13 -22.48 -15.14
N PRO A 765 16.97 -23.18 -16.27
CA PRO A 765 18.08 -23.60 -17.14
C PRO A 765 18.78 -22.39 -17.77
N THR A 766 20.05 -22.52 -18.19
CA THR A 766 20.78 -21.39 -18.83
C THR A 766 20.13 -20.99 -20.15
N ASN A 767 19.68 -21.99 -20.92
CA ASN A 767 19.16 -21.80 -22.27
C ASN A 767 17.79 -22.48 -22.38
N SER A 768 16.91 -21.91 -23.19
CA SER A 768 15.70 -22.55 -23.70
C SER A 768 15.73 -22.43 -25.22
N GLY A 769 15.97 -23.54 -25.92
CA GLY A 769 16.33 -23.52 -27.34
C GLY A 769 17.58 -22.67 -27.59
N THR A 770 17.46 -21.66 -28.48
CA THR A 770 18.53 -20.71 -28.81
C THR A 770 18.55 -19.45 -27.94
N ALA A 771 17.58 -19.29 -27.04
CA ALA A 771 17.48 -18.12 -26.18
C ALA A 771 18.13 -18.34 -24.83
N ASN A 772 18.67 -17.26 -24.27
CA ASN A 772 19.37 -17.26 -23.00
C ASN A 772 18.45 -16.77 -21.89
N PHE A 773 18.57 -17.37 -20.70
CA PHE A 773 17.91 -16.89 -19.50
C PHE A 773 18.37 -15.45 -19.23
N GLN A 774 17.41 -14.55 -19.08
CA GLN A 774 17.68 -13.16 -18.79
C GLN A 774 17.41 -12.85 -17.32
N GLN A 775 16.23 -13.25 -16.82
CA GLN A 775 15.75 -12.83 -15.51
C GLN A 775 14.54 -13.63 -15.05
N TRP A 776 14.30 -13.62 -13.75
CA TRP A 776 13.03 -13.96 -13.13
C TRP A 776 12.20 -12.70 -12.91
N LEU A 777 10.91 -12.79 -13.20
CA LEU A 777 9.90 -11.83 -12.73
C LEU A 777 9.09 -12.46 -11.61
N ARG A 778 8.78 -11.68 -10.58
CA ARG A 778 7.79 -11.99 -9.55
C ARG A 778 6.57 -11.13 -9.80
N ASP A 779 5.42 -11.76 -10.03
CA ASP A 779 4.14 -11.11 -10.30
C ASP A 779 4.23 -10.05 -11.43
N GLY A 780 5.06 -10.34 -12.44
CA GLY A 780 5.31 -9.48 -13.59
C GLY A 780 6.36 -8.37 -13.37
N ILE A 781 7.00 -8.29 -12.22
CA ILE A 781 8.06 -7.30 -11.89
C ILE A 781 9.41 -8.00 -11.83
N PHE A 782 10.49 -7.33 -12.29
CA PHE A 782 11.84 -7.86 -12.14
C PHE A 782 12.14 -8.29 -10.70
N TYR A 783 12.62 -9.53 -10.56
CA TYR A 783 12.99 -10.09 -9.27
C TYR A 783 14.50 -10.29 -9.17
N THR A 784 15.10 -11.05 -10.08
CA THR A 784 16.54 -11.30 -10.11
C THR A 784 17.01 -11.71 -11.50
N ALA A 785 18.23 -11.34 -11.85
CA ALA A 785 18.92 -11.84 -13.04
C ALA A 785 19.66 -13.18 -12.78
N SER A 786 19.68 -13.65 -11.53
CA SER A 786 20.22 -14.97 -11.18
C SER A 786 19.32 -16.08 -11.69
N ARG A 787 19.90 -17.16 -12.22
CA ARG A 787 19.15 -18.38 -12.56
C ARG A 787 18.45 -19.01 -11.35
N ASN A 788 19.01 -18.82 -10.16
CA ASN A 788 18.43 -19.25 -8.89
C ASN A 788 17.65 -18.10 -8.26
N ALA A 789 16.34 -18.26 -8.12
CA ALA A 789 15.46 -17.32 -7.44
C ALA A 789 14.87 -17.98 -6.19
N THR A 790 15.12 -17.38 -5.02
CA THR A 790 14.60 -17.87 -3.74
C THR A 790 13.50 -16.94 -3.25
N ILE A 791 12.33 -17.47 -2.87
CA ILE A 791 11.17 -16.72 -2.37
C ILE A 791 10.64 -17.34 -1.08
N ALA A 792 10.02 -16.54 -0.21
CA ALA A 792 9.21 -17.06 0.89
C ALA A 792 7.74 -17.14 0.44
N MET A 793 7.13 -18.31 0.62
CA MET A 793 5.73 -18.57 0.28
C MET A 793 4.82 -18.04 1.38
N VAL A 794 4.48 -16.76 1.33
CA VAL A 794 3.60 -16.08 2.31
C VAL A 794 2.34 -15.50 1.69
N THR A 795 2.21 -15.64 0.37
CA THR A 795 1.03 -15.32 -0.45
C THR A 795 1.12 -16.18 -1.72
N ASN A 796 0.06 -16.21 -2.53
CA ASN A 796 0.14 -16.80 -3.87
C ASN A 796 1.06 -15.93 -4.73
N ILE A 797 2.05 -16.57 -5.36
CA ILE A 797 3.10 -15.87 -6.11
C ILE A 797 3.17 -16.45 -7.52
N THR A 798 3.29 -15.59 -8.53
CA THR A 798 3.61 -16.00 -9.89
C THR A 798 5.08 -15.67 -10.20
N MET A 799 5.87 -16.69 -10.51
CA MET A 799 7.26 -16.54 -10.93
C MET A 799 7.39 -16.83 -12.43
N THR A 800 7.95 -15.88 -13.18
CA THR A 800 8.08 -15.99 -14.64
C THR A 800 9.55 -15.99 -15.03
N ALA A 801 10.04 -17.08 -15.63
CA ALA A 801 11.38 -17.11 -16.23
C ALA A 801 11.35 -16.45 -17.61
N VAL A 802 12.13 -15.40 -17.80
CA VAL A 802 12.23 -14.65 -19.07
C VAL A 802 13.46 -15.12 -19.81
N TYR A 803 13.26 -15.59 -21.05
CA TYR A 803 14.35 -15.87 -21.99
C TYR A 803 14.30 -14.86 -23.13
N VAL A 804 15.48 -14.51 -23.65
CA VAL A 804 15.61 -13.58 -24.77
C VAL A 804 16.44 -14.24 -25.86
N ALA A 805 15.90 -14.22 -27.08
CA ALA A 805 16.62 -14.68 -28.25
C ALA A 805 17.81 -13.74 -28.52
N PRO A 806 18.98 -14.26 -28.89
CA PRO A 806 20.09 -13.41 -29.32
C PRO A 806 19.66 -12.54 -30.53
N PRO A 807 20.18 -11.31 -30.66
CA PRO A 807 19.88 -10.45 -31.81
C PRO A 807 20.18 -11.13 -33.15
N ALA A 808 19.32 -10.93 -34.15
CA ALA A 808 19.57 -11.44 -35.50
C ALA A 808 20.87 -10.87 -36.08
N GLN A 809 21.62 -11.68 -36.82
CA GLN A 809 22.88 -11.29 -37.45
C GLN A 809 22.76 -11.41 -38.96
N TYR A 810 23.35 -10.46 -39.69
CA TYR A 810 23.36 -10.41 -41.15
C TYR A 810 24.78 -10.33 -41.70
N THR A 811 24.97 -10.95 -42.85
CA THR A 811 26.26 -11.01 -43.55
C THR A 811 26.37 -9.87 -44.56
N LEU A 812 27.46 -9.10 -44.47
CA LEU A 812 27.94 -8.22 -45.53
C LEU A 812 29.02 -8.94 -46.32
N GLU A 813 28.75 -9.20 -47.58
CA GLU A 813 29.70 -9.78 -48.53
C GLU A 813 30.42 -8.65 -49.29
N VAL A 814 31.75 -8.64 -49.31
CA VAL A 814 32.56 -7.58 -49.93
C VAL A 814 33.36 -8.14 -51.11
N ARG A 815 33.08 -7.60 -52.30
CA ARG A 815 33.61 -8.03 -53.60
C ARG A 815 34.32 -6.89 -54.33
N SER A 816 35.09 -7.23 -55.35
CA SER A 816 35.66 -6.27 -56.31
C SER A 816 35.52 -6.78 -57.75
N ILE A 817 35.55 -5.86 -58.72
CA ILE A 817 35.59 -6.14 -60.15
C ILE A 817 36.72 -5.30 -60.76
N ASN A 818 37.58 -5.94 -61.56
CA ASN A 818 38.76 -5.36 -62.23
C ASN A 818 39.81 -4.71 -61.29
N PRO A 819 40.44 -5.46 -60.35
CA PRO A 819 40.52 -6.92 -60.32
C PRO A 819 39.34 -7.55 -59.57
N SER A 820 39.04 -8.82 -59.86
CA SER A 820 37.90 -9.56 -59.26
C SER A 820 38.14 -10.05 -57.82
N THR A 821 39.37 -9.90 -57.33
CA THR A 821 39.82 -10.28 -55.99
C THR A 821 41.14 -9.55 -55.70
N GLY A 822 41.61 -9.54 -54.46
CA GLY A 822 42.89 -8.97 -54.05
C GLY A 822 42.86 -7.48 -53.68
N VAL A 823 41.72 -6.79 -53.80
CA VAL A 823 41.58 -5.38 -53.39
C VAL A 823 41.39 -5.28 -51.88
N THR A 824 42.28 -4.57 -51.19
CA THR A 824 42.12 -4.28 -49.76
C THR A 824 41.01 -3.24 -49.57
N ILE A 825 39.92 -3.64 -48.91
CA ILE A 825 38.80 -2.77 -48.52
C ILE A 825 38.87 -2.56 -47.02
N THR A 826 38.78 -1.30 -46.62
CA THR A 826 38.71 -0.94 -45.19
C THR A 826 37.26 -0.98 -44.71
N VAL A 827 37.04 -1.44 -43.47
CA VAL A 827 35.70 -1.63 -42.90
C VAL A 827 35.60 -1.00 -41.51
N ASN A 828 34.60 -0.15 -41.32
CA ASN A 828 34.35 0.53 -40.04
C ASN A 828 32.84 0.64 -39.73
N PRO A 829 32.39 0.30 -38.50
CA PRO A 829 33.15 -0.38 -37.44
C PRO A 829 33.52 -1.84 -37.80
N PRO A 830 34.47 -2.46 -37.08
CA PRO A 830 34.72 -3.91 -37.16
C PRO A 830 33.44 -4.71 -36.91
N ASP A 831 33.38 -5.94 -37.43
CA ASP A 831 32.23 -6.82 -37.29
C ASP A 831 32.06 -7.40 -35.87
N ASN A 832 31.02 -8.20 -35.64
CA ASN A 832 30.72 -8.79 -34.33
C ASN A 832 31.84 -9.70 -33.77
N MET A 833 32.80 -10.11 -34.61
CA MET A 833 33.99 -10.88 -34.23
C MET A 833 35.25 -10.00 -34.17
N ALA A 834 35.09 -8.68 -34.18
CA ALA A 834 36.14 -7.66 -34.23
C ALA A 834 37.02 -7.69 -35.50
N ASN A 835 36.53 -8.27 -36.60
CA ASN A 835 37.23 -8.23 -37.88
C ASN A 835 36.90 -6.94 -38.64
N SER A 836 37.92 -6.19 -39.07
CA SER A 836 37.76 -4.95 -39.85
C SER A 836 38.15 -5.16 -41.32
N ASP A 837 39.34 -4.73 -41.71
CA ASP A 837 39.78 -4.65 -43.10
C ASP A 837 39.98 -6.04 -43.71
N GLY A 838 39.84 -6.15 -45.02
CA GLY A 838 39.97 -7.43 -45.72
C GLY A 838 40.39 -7.24 -47.16
N SER A 839 41.08 -8.24 -47.70
CA SER A 839 41.29 -8.35 -49.14
C SER A 839 40.08 -9.03 -49.75
N THR A 840 39.37 -8.39 -50.68
CA THR A 840 38.25 -9.00 -51.41
C THR A 840 38.74 -10.32 -52.02
N PHE A 841 38.00 -11.43 -51.99
CA PHE A 841 36.66 -11.64 -51.43
C PHE A 841 36.66 -11.91 -49.91
N PHE A 842 35.77 -11.26 -49.15
CA PHE A 842 35.54 -11.60 -47.73
C PHE A 842 34.11 -11.28 -47.28
N THR A 843 33.74 -11.78 -46.09
CA THR A 843 32.45 -11.51 -45.44
C THR A 843 32.63 -10.90 -44.04
N ARG A 844 31.63 -10.15 -43.58
CA ARG A 844 31.53 -9.57 -42.23
C ARG A 844 30.16 -9.83 -41.64
N ILE A 845 30.09 -10.08 -40.33
CA ILE A 845 28.83 -10.41 -39.64
C ILE A 845 28.45 -9.27 -38.68
N TYR A 846 27.31 -8.65 -38.92
CA TYR A 846 26.81 -7.54 -38.12
C TYR A 846 25.47 -7.88 -37.47
N THR A 847 25.25 -7.37 -36.26
CA THR A 847 23.93 -7.41 -35.63
C THR A 847 22.93 -6.53 -36.39
N VAL A 848 21.68 -6.95 -36.48
CA VAL A 848 20.58 -6.19 -37.09
C VAL A 848 20.55 -4.74 -36.59
N GLY A 849 20.37 -3.79 -37.51
CA GLY A 849 20.31 -2.36 -37.20
C GLY A 849 21.68 -1.66 -37.17
N SER A 850 22.78 -2.39 -37.33
CA SER A 850 24.12 -1.80 -37.44
C SER A 850 24.32 -1.12 -38.79
N PHE A 851 25.23 -0.14 -38.85
CA PHE A 851 25.75 0.39 -40.11
C PHE A 851 27.17 -0.12 -40.36
N ALA A 852 27.43 -0.64 -41.54
CA ALA A 852 28.76 -1.05 -41.98
C ALA A 852 29.25 -0.11 -43.08
N THR A 853 30.39 0.56 -42.84
CA THR A 853 31.00 1.47 -43.82
C THR A 853 32.21 0.79 -44.43
N VAL A 854 32.21 0.65 -45.76
CA VAL A 854 33.33 0.14 -46.55
C VAL A 854 33.99 1.28 -47.31
N SER A 855 35.31 1.28 -47.38
CA SER A 855 36.08 2.26 -48.15
C SER A 855 37.10 1.57 -49.04
N ALA A 856 36.99 1.85 -50.34
CA ALA A 856 37.83 1.30 -51.40
C ALA A 856 39.00 2.25 -51.73
N PRO A 857 40.17 1.71 -52.12
CA PRO A 857 41.26 2.53 -52.63
C PRO A 857 40.89 3.13 -54.00
N ALA A 858 41.38 4.34 -54.29
CA ALA A 858 41.12 5.04 -55.55
C ALA A 858 41.63 4.29 -56.79
N THR A 859 42.61 3.41 -56.61
CA THR A 859 43.18 2.58 -57.68
C THR A 859 43.44 1.16 -57.20
N ALA A 860 43.20 0.17 -58.04
CA ALA A 860 43.55 -1.22 -57.78
C ALA A 860 43.92 -1.92 -59.09
N GLY A 861 45.02 -2.70 -59.10
CA GLY A 861 45.43 -3.49 -60.28
C GLY A 861 45.66 -2.68 -61.57
N GLY A 862 46.02 -1.39 -61.47
CA GLY A 862 46.19 -0.49 -62.62
C GLY A 862 44.90 0.16 -63.15
N ASN A 863 43.76 -0.10 -62.49
CA ASN A 863 42.44 0.48 -62.81
C ASN A 863 42.04 1.53 -61.76
N VAL A 864 41.13 2.43 -62.13
CA VAL A 864 40.60 3.51 -61.28
C VAL A 864 39.22 3.14 -60.75
N PHE A 865 38.95 3.42 -59.48
CA PHE A 865 37.66 3.18 -58.87
C PHE A 865 36.57 3.96 -59.62
N GLN A 866 35.51 3.26 -60.03
CA GLN A 866 34.38 3.86 -60.72
C GLN A 866 33.20 4.07 -59.77
N LYS A 867 32.83 3.03 -59.02
CA LYS A 867 31.62 3.01 -58.18
C LYS A 867 31.57 1.82 -57.24
N TRP A 868 30.73 1.93 -56.23
CA TRP A 868 30.19 0.81 -55.47
C TRP A 868 28.87 0.35 -56.06
N GLN A 869 28.69 -0.97 -56.13
CA GLN A 869 27.38 -1.60 -56.29
C GLN A 869 26.95 -2.22 -54.96
N ARG A 870 25.66 -2.13 -54.63
CA ARG A 870 25.02 -2.84 -53.52
C ARG A 870 23.92 -3.74 -54.10
N ASP A 871 24.00 -5.03 -53.79
CA ASP A 871 23.09 -6.08 -54.24
C ASP A 871 22.92 -6.10 -55.77
N GLY A 872 24.02 -5.85 -56.48
CA GLY A 872 24.08 -5.82 -57.95
C GLY A 872 23.62 -4.51 -58.60
N LEU A 873 23.18 -3.52 -57.83
CA LEU A 873 22.74 -2.20 -58.31
C LEU A 873 23.75 -1.11 -57.97
N ASP A 874 23.87 -0.10 -58.82
CA ASP A 874 24.76 1.05 -58.58
C ASP A 874 24.32 1.82 -57.33
N ALA A 875 25.22 1.99 -56.38
CA ALA A 875 24.93 2.60 -55.08
C ALA A 875 25.54 4.01 -54.93
N THR A 876 26.82 4.16 -55.25
CA THR A 876 27.53 5.46 -55.16
C THR A 876 28.81 5.46 -55.98
N THR A 877 29.25 6.63 -56.43
CA THR A 877 30.57 6.84 -57.06
C THR A 877 31.63 7.32 -56.07
N ASN A 878 31.27 7.56 -54.81
CA ASN A 878 32.23 7.87 -53.75
C ASN A 878 33.03 6.62 -53.37
N LEU A 879 34.27 6.80 -52.91
CA LEU A 879 35.12 5.71 -52.42
C LEU A 879 34.53 5.00 -51.19
N ILE A 880 33.60 5.65 -50.50
CA ILE A 880 32.98 5.21 -49.26
C ILE A 880 31.52 4.84 -49.52
N LEU A 881 31.09 3.67 -49.04
CA LEU A 881 29.70 3.23 -49.02
C LEU A 881 29.33 2.81 -47.58
N THR A 882 28.23 3.35 -47.06
CA THR A 882 27.64 2.91 -45.79
C THR A 882 26.38 2.10 -46.05
N THR A 883 26.27 0.93 -45.42
CA THR A 883 25.16 -0.02 -45.58
C THR A 883 24.48 -0.26 -44.24
N PHE A 884 23.15 -0.12 -44.18
CA PHE A 884 22.35 -0.48 -43.02
C PHE A 884 22.07 -1.98 -43.03
N MET A 885 22.44 -2.70 -41.97
CA MET A 885 22.37 -4.16 -41.90
C MET A 885 21.01 -4.61 -41.37
N ASN A 886 20.02 -4.73 -42.26
CA ASN A 886 18.69 -5.27 -41.97
C ASN A 886 18.37 -6.57 -42.73
N THR A 887 19.26 -6.97 -43.65
CA THR A 887 19.28 -8.24 -44.36
C THR A 887 20.72 -8.55 -44.77
N ASN A 888 20.97 -9.71 -45.37
CA ASN A 888 22.24 -9.99 -46.02
C ASN A 888 22.43 -9.07 -47.22
N HIS A 889 23.61 -8.45 -47.34
CA HIS A 889 23.96 -7.55 -48.42
C HIS A 889 25.25 -7.97 -49.11
N SER A 890 25.36 -7.69 -50.41
CA SER A 890 26.60 -7.84 -51.18
C SER A 890 27.02 -6.48 -51.74
N VAL A 891 28.24 -6.03 -51.42
CA VAL A 891 28.80 -4.78 -51.93
C VAL A 891 30.02 -5.05 -52.82
N THR A 892 30.06 -4.44 -53.99
CA THR A 892 31.09 -4.68 -55.01
C THR A 892 31.77 -3.37 -55.41
N ALA A 893 33.09 -3.26 -55.21
CA ALA A 893 33.88 -2.14 -55.71
C ALA A 893 34.23 -2.38 -57.20
N VAL A 894 33.75 -1.51 -58.09
CA VAL A 894 33.94 -1.63 -59.54
C VAL A 894 35.03 -0.66 -59.99
N TYR A 895 36.02 -1.17 -60.72
CA TYR A 895 37.12 -0.41 -61.29
C TYR A 895 37.11 -0.44 -62.82
N ILE A 896 37.60 0.64 -63.45
CA ILE A 896 37.72 0.78 -64.90
C ILE A 896 39.16 1.11 -65.33
N ARG A 897 39.55 0.62 -66.49
CA ARG A 897 40.88 0.89 -67.07
C ARG A 897 40.96 2.33 -67.54
N MET A 898 42.06 3.03 -67.23
CA MET A 898 42.30 4.36 -67.80
C MET A 898 42.49 4.27 -69.32
N PRO A 899 41.83 5.13 -70.13
CA PRO A 899 42.21 5.32 -71.52
C PRO A 899 43.64 5.88 -71.57
N GLY A 900 44.53 5.24 -72.34
CA GLY A 900 45.89 5.76 -72.55
C GLY A 900 45.88 7.12 -73.25
N PRO A 901 46.98 7.91 -73.17
CA PRO A 901 47.06 9.22 -73.80
C PRO A 901 46.84 9.13 -75.32
N ILE A 902 46.03 10.03 -75.86
CA ILE A 902 45.77 10.16 -77.29
C ILE A 902 47.08 10.61 -77.96
N VAL A 903 47.68 9.75 -78.78
CA VAL A 903 48.82 10.12 -79.63
C VAL A 903 48.29 10.98 -80.78
N PRO A 904 48.77 12.21 -81.01
CA PRO A 904 48.34 13.01 -82.16
C PRO A 904 48.85 12.38 -83.47
N PRO A 905 48.10 12.48 -84.58
CA PRO A 905 48.54 11.95 -85.87
C PRO A 905 49.76 12.71 -86.41
N PRO A 906 50.62 12.07 -87.22
CA PRO A 906 51.85 12.68 -87.72
C PRO A 906 51.53 13.86 -88.66
N GLN A 907 52.23 14.97 -88.46
CA GLN A 907 52.15 16.13 -89.36
C GLN A 907 52.72 15.77 -90.74
N SER A 908 51.92 15.96 -91.79
CA SER A 908 52.37 15.96 -93.18
C SER A 908 53.12 17.27 -93.47
N PRO A 909 54.31 17.26 -94.09
CA PRO A 909 54.90 18.48 -94.65
C PRO A 909 54.14 18.88 -95.92
N GLY A 910 53.65 20.13 -95.98
CA GLY A 910 53.26 20.77 -97.24
C GLY A 910 54.48 20.95 -98.16
N GLY A 911 54.26 20.80 -99.47
CA GLY A 911 55.30 20.57 -100.47
C GLY A 911 56.24 21.74 -100.82
N VAL A 912 57.36 21.36 -101.46
CA VAL A 912 57.63 21.56 -102.90
C VAL A 912 58.21 20.25 -103.44
#